data_AF-A0A2A2RRW2-F1
#
_entry.id   AF-A0A2A2RRW2-F1
#
_cell.length_a   1.000
_cell.length_b   1.000
_cell.length_c   1.000
_cell.angle_alpha   90.00
_cell.angle_beta   90.00
_cell.angle_gamma   90.00
#
_symmetry.space_group_name_H-M   'P 1'
#
loop_
_entity.id
_entity.type
_entity.pdbx_description
1 polymer ?
#
loop_
_entity_poly.entity_id
_entity_poly.type
_entity_poly.pdbx_seq_one_letter_code
_entity_poly.pdbx_strand_id
1 'polypeptide(L)'
;MRLLCILLAACLGPFLPLQAEDYSAWSGHGSVWLLTDKEGANLPATAVVKEFPVVLRLHGDTFPFASAQSKGEDLRVTDATGRSLALEIESWDKAAGEAVIWVRVPEIRGAMRQELKLHWGNPQAKSVSDGSKVFSRDNGYLSVWHMGQEVKDVVGTLPSKVVGTKPIEGLIGGARSFAGKEGVFSGDKITGYPTDASSHTTSAWIKPTRSNSTIIAWGNEAGGRGSKVRFQLRAPQHLHIDSNFSDVDGPSNLAPDEWHYVTHTYDKNDGRLYLNGQLDGKASPTLNIKSPARLWIGGWYDVYSYEGDMDEVRVSSVARSPDWIKLEYANQVKNQRLVGHVVTQGGEVTLTADRLVLNQGETVTYKANVPGALSVSWTGAQGQLIAGRTGFSETVDRLPPVKAEFRGTCRLSVVMPQGVIEKSVEVTWKRVFPEPVLKLSAPKAWDGRTELRLKLDVVNGESLTALKDGQRAYRWKVTGAPVISEVAGYTLILKRAMGAGRLNIAAYFDSQRAGGAGLATEVEVAEQPLDSWRARPEPESELPVDGQFYAREGDGLGKLYCKGTLAAEAQKVTLKLYADEKLVDEATQVPLAGKGYRFVQTLKPGLIRYRVELLADGKAVHAAADLVCGDAFIIQGQSNAVATDFGKENPLPPNPWVRTFGATDGSPNGSRQKLWGPAEARARGGRLEIGYWGMELGRRLVESQRIPICLINGAVGGTRIDMHQRDAADPTNATTIYGRLLWRVRAAGLDHGIRGILWHQGENDQGADGPDGTFGFVHYREYFDQMAGSWRQDYPNAQRLHLFQIWPKSCAMGINGSDNYLREEQRKLKTAYAHLDVMPTLGIRPPGGCHFPAAGYAEFAKLMTPLIERDHYGVKNVQTVSAPNILSVERVGDKPDAVVLTFDQPVVWSDGLTSEFSFEVGTGLARQPSSVKVVGGSAQGATLTLRLSEGLPVGSSISYLDSKNWSQDRLLMGANGLPALTFRSVPIR
;
A
#
# COMPACT_ATOMS: atom_id res chain seq x y z
N MET A 1 -19.65 37.87 -76.66
CA MET A 1 -18.18 38.02 -76.53
C MET A 1 -17.90 39.41 -75.96
N ARG A 2 -17.07 39.51 -74.90
CA ARG A 2 -16.80 40.67 -74.02
C ARG A 2 -17.55 40.63 -72.68
N LEU A 3 -17.22 39.66 -71.81
CA LEU A 3 -17.27 39.82 -70.35
C LEU A 3 -16.46 38.69 -69.64
N LEU A 4 -15.28 38.34 -70.17
CA LEU A 4 -14.44 37.26 -69.65
C LEU A 4 -12.94 37.63 -69.68
N CYS A 5 -12.56 38.83 -69.19
CA CYS A 5 -11.15 39.22 -69.09
C CYS A 5 -10.79 40.09 -67.85
N ILE A 6 -11.66 40.29 -66.84
CA ILE A 6 -11.35 41.19 -65.68
C ILE A 6 -11.41 40.45 -64.32
N LEU A 7 -11.18 39.14 -64.28
CA LEU A 7 -11.16 38.37 -63.01
C LEU A 7 -9.91 37.51 -62.80
N LEU A 8 -8.80 37.88 -63.45
CA LEU A 8 -7.49 37.24 -63.33
C LEU A 8 -6.41 38.30 -63.05
N ALA A 9 -6.57 39.09 -61.98
CA ALA A 9 -5.55 40.07 -61.57
C ALA A 9 -5.57 40.46 -60.07
N ALA A 10 -6.04 39.57 -59.16
CA ALA A 10 -6.10 39.90 -57.73
C ALA A 10 -5.58 38.81 -56.76
N CYS A 11 -4.82 37.81 -57.23
CA CYS A 11 -4.26 36.75 -56.37
C CYS A 11 -2.76 36.48 -56.63
N LEU A 12 -1.95 37.53 -56.76
CA LEU A 12 -0.48 37.42 -56.72
C LEU A 12 0.05 38.41 -55.69
N GLY A 13 -0.07 38.05 -54.41
CA GLY A 13 0.84 38.60 -53.41
C GLY A 13 2.24 38.05 -53.68
N PRO A 14 3.30 38.85 -53.59
CA PRO A 14 4.65 38.36 -53.83
C PRO A 14 5.00 37.29 -52.78
N PHE A 15 5.25 36.07 -53.24
CA PHE A 15 6.06 35.10 -52.48
C PHE A 15 7.46 35.72 -52.37
N LEU A 16 7.73 36.40 -51.26
CA LEU A 16 9.11 36.70 -50.87
C LEU A 16 9.78 35.35 -50.58
N PRO A 17 10.92 35.02 -51.22
CA PRO A 17 11.69 33.87 -50.81
C PRO A 17 12.11 34.07 -49.35
N LEU A 18 11.90 33.04 -48.53
CA LEU A 18 12.35 33.01 -47.14
C LEU A 18 13.88 33.16 -47.16
N GLN A 19 14.40 34.32 -46.79
CA GLN A 19 15.83 34.56 -46.74
C GLN A 19 16.41 33.72 -45.60
N ALA A 20 17.38 32.85 -45.88
CA ALA A 20 18.13 32.15 -44.85
C ALA A 20 18.80 33.19 -43.94
N GLU A 21 18.71 32.99 -42.62
CA GLU A 21 19.46 33.81 -41.66
C GLU A 21 20.97 33.64 -41.90
N ASP A 22 21.71 34.74 -41.83
CA ASP A 22 23.17 34.71 -42.02
C ASP A 22 23.86 34.19 -40.74
N TYR A 23 24.33 32.95 -40.81
CA TYR A 23 25.09 32.30 -39.74
C TYR A 23 26.61 32.43 -39.87
N SER A 24 27.12 33.28 -40.77
CA SER A 24 28.57 33.48 -40.97
C SER A 24 29.33 33.94 -39.71
N ALA A 25 28.63 34.58 -38.77
CA ALA A 25 29.18 35.01 -37.48
C ALA A 25 29.34 33.88 -36.44
N TRP A 26 28.86 32.67 -36.73
CA TRP A 26 29.00 31.51 -35.85
C TRP A 26 30.25 30.71 -36.25
N SER A 27 31.22 30.66 -35.34
CA SER A 27 32.49 29.96 -35.59
C SER A 27 32.37 28.42 -35.59
N GLY A 28 31.30 27.89 -34.98
CA GLY A 28 31.03 26.45 -34.92
C GLY A 28 29.71 26.08 -35.58
N HIS A 29 29.72 24.98 -36.33
CA HIS A 29 28.52 24.38 -36.91
C HIS A 29 28.68 22.85 -37.02
N GLY A 30 27.57 22.13 -36.99
CA GLY A 30 27.56 20.68 -37.11
C GLY A 30 26.15 20.12 -37.35
N SER A 31 26.08 18.90 -37.87
CA SER A 31 24.80 18.25 -38.19
C SER A 31 24.40 17.29 -37.08
N VAL A 32 23.11 17.20 -36.80
CA VAL A 32 22.45 16.17 -35.98
C VAL A 32 21.36 15.54 -36.82
N TRP A 33 21.14 14.25 -36.67
CA TRP A 33 20.18 13.51 -37.48
C TRP A 33 19.02 12.99 -36.65
N LEU A 34 17.81 13.06 -37.21
CA LEU A 34 16.62 12.40 -36.70
C LEU A 34 16.47 11.06 -37.43
N LEU A 35 16.51 9.95 -36.70
CA LEU A 35 16.43 8.59 -37.19
C LEU A 35 15.05 8.02 -36.82
N THR A 36 14.17 7.89 -37.81
CA THR A 36 12.85 7.26 -37.65
C THR A 36 12.77 5.90 -38.34
N ASP A 37 13.87 5.44 -38.92
CA ASP A 37 14.03 4.08 -39.42
C ASP A 37 14.23 3.07 -38.28
N LYS A 38 14.48 1.80 -38.64
CA LYS A 38 14.68 0.70 -37.70
C LYS A 38 15.85 0.91 -36.73
N GLU A 39 16.77 1.83 -37.02
CA GLU A 39 17.93 2.11 -36.16
C GLU A 39 17.65 3.22 -35.13
N GLY A 40 16.53 3.92 -35.24
CA GLY A 40 16.05 4.92 -34.29
C GLY A 40 14.64 4.61 -33.77
N ALA A 41 13.70 5.55 -33.93
CA ALA A 41 12.35 5.43 -33.38
C ALA A 41 11.45 4.40 -34.08
N ASN A 42 11.88 3.86 -35.24
CA ASN A 42 11.19 2.84 -36.03
C ASN A 42 9.68 3.16 -36.25
N LEU A 43 9.43 4.33 -36.83
CA LEU A 43 8.10 4.75 -37.26
C LEU A 43 7.76 4.15 -38.63
N PRO A 44 6.50 3.82 -38.90
CA PRO A 44 6.10 3.27 -40.20
C PRO A 44 6.34 4.31 -41.31
N ALA A 45 6.66 3.87 -42.52
CA ALA A 45 6.96 4.76 -43.65
C ALA A 45 5.81 5.74 -44.00
N THR A 46 4.58 5.41 -43.60
CA THR A 46 3.38 6.26 -43.77
C THR A 46 3.23 7.34 -42.69
N ALA A 47 3.99 7.28 -41.59
CA ALA A 47 3.88 8.24 -40.50
C ALA A 47 4.39 9.61 -40.96
N VAL A 48 3.57 10.64 -40.70
CA VAL A 48 3.93 12.05 -40.86
C VAL A 48 3.47 12.77 -39.60
N VAL A 49 4.42 13.27 -38.82
CA VAL A 49 4.19 14.01 -37.58
C VAL A 49 4.65 15.45 -37.80
N LYS A 50 3.77 16.42 -37.58
CA LYS A 50 4.05 17.84 -37.86
C LYS A 50 4.27 18.63 -36.57
N GLU A 51 5.10 19.67 -36.63
CA GLU A 51 5.32 20.60 -35.52
C GLU A 51 5.72 19.91 -34.21
N PHE A 52 6.56 18.88 -34.27
CA PHE A 52 6.87 18.02 -33.13
C PHE A 52 8.02 18.58 -32.27
N PRO A 53 7.86 18.67 -30.94
CA PRO A 53 8.97 18.99 -30.02
C PRO A 53 9.93 17.81 -29.86
N VAL A 54 11.10 17.90 -30.49
CA VAL A 54 12.20 16.93 -30.35
C VAL A 54 13.11 17.35 -29.20
N VAL A 55 13.57 16.40 -28.38
CA VAL A 55 14.58 16.66 -27.34
C VAL A 55 15.97 16.30 -27.86
N LEU A 56 16.87 17.27 -27.84
CA LEU A 56 18.29 17.13 -28.15
C LEU A 56 19.06 17.03 -26.84
N ARG A 57 19.91 16.01 -26.72
CA ARG A 57 20.83 15.83 -25.60
C ARG A 57 22.25 16.01 -26.09
N LEU A 58 22.96 17.01 -25.56
CA LEU A 58 24.35 17.27 -25.90
C LEU A 58 25.26 16.74 -24.80
N HIS A 59 26.34 16.09 -25.20
CA HIS A 59 27.31 15.48 -24.30
C HIS A 59 28.72 15.97 -24.64
N GLY A 60 29.57 16.22 -23.64
CA GLY A 60 30.90 16.81 -23.83
C GLY A 60 31.88 15.96 -24.64
N ASP A 61 31.57 14.69 -24.85
CA ASP A 61 32.33 13.77 -25.71
C ASP A 61 31.93 13.85 -27.20
N THR A 62 30.85 14.56 -27.51
CA THR A 62 30.30 14.75 -28.87
C THR A 62 29.98 16.21 -29.22
N PHE A 63 29.94 17.12 -28.24
CA PHE A 63 29.67 18.53 -28.43
C PHE A 63 30.72 19.42 -27.73
N PRO A 64 31.28 20.45 -28.41
CA PRO A 64 32.36 21.27 -27.86
C PRO A 64 31.85 22.41 -26.96
N PHE A 65 31.38 22.09 -25.74
CA PHE A 65 30.85 23.07 -24.76
C PHE A 65 31.77 24.27 -24.47
N ALA A 66 33.09 24.10 -24.56
CA ALA A 66 34.05 25.18 -24.37
C ALA A 66 33.87 26.33 -25.38
N SER A 67 33.40 26.01 -26.59
CA SER A 67 33.21 26.96 -27.70
C SER A 67 31.83 27.64 -27.71
N ALA A 68 30.92 27.25 -26.82
CA ALA A 68 29.60 27.87 -26.66
C ALA A 68 29.56 28.79 -25.43
N GLN A 69 28.58 29.70 -25.38
CA GLN A 69 28.37 30.55 -24.19
C GLN A 69 27.97 29.71 -22.96
N SER A 70 28.07 30.31 -21.77
CA SER A 70 28.01 29.57 -20.49
C SER A 70 26.65 28.92 -20.20
N LYS A 71 25.57 29.38 -20.84
CA LYS A 71 24.22 28.80 -20.77
C LYS A 71 23.66 28.46 -22.15
N GLY A 72 24.52 28.34 -23.17
CA GLY A 72 24.12 28.01 -24.54
C GLY A 72 23.38 29.13 -25.28
N GLU A 73 23.50 30.39 -24.85
CA GLU A 73 22.76 31.54 -25.40
C GLU A 73 22.94 31.74 -26.92
N ASP A 74 24.09 31.32 -27.44
CA ASP A 74 24.46 31.40 -28.84
C ASP A 74 23.99 30.21 -29.67
N LEU A 75 23.37 29.19 -29.08
CA LEU A 75 22.89 28.03 -29.83
C LEU A 75 21.78 28.42 -30.80
N ARG A 76 21.89 27.96 -32.04
CA ARG A 76 20.82 27.99 -33.05
C ARG A 76 20.65 26.62 -33.66
N VAL A 77 19.41 26.30 -34.05
CA VAL A 77 19.07 25.06 -34.76
C VAL A 77 18.31 25.42 -36.02
N THR A 78 18.69 24.86 -37.16
CA THR A 78 17.98 25.01 -38.43
C THR A 78 17.60 23.66 -39.01
N ASP A 79 16.62 23.65 -39.91
CA ASP A 79 16.42 22.51 -40.80
C ASP A 79 17.52 22.44 -41.88
N ALA A 80 17.47 21.39 -42.71
CA ALA A 80 18.42 21.18 -43.80
C ALA A 80 18.48 22.35 -44.82
N THR A 81 17.37 23.11 -44.96
CA THR A 81 17.26 24.26 -45.88
C THR A 81 17.83 25.55 -45.29
N GLY A 82 18.19 25.56 -44.00
CA GLY A 82 18.73 26.73 -43.30
C GLY A 82 17.66 27.58 -42.61
N ARG A 83 16.42 27.09 -42.49
CA ARG A 83 15.36 27.79 -41.75
C ARG A 83 15.53 27.58 -40.25
N SER A 84 15.57 28.67 -39.49
CA SER A 84 15.65 28.66 -38.03
C SER A 84 14.44 27.98 -37.38
N LEU A 85 14.72 27.14 -36.39
CA LEU A 85 13.71 26.43 -35.60
C LEU A 85 13.62 27.03 -34.19
N ALA A 86 12.41 27.06 -33.64
CA ALA A 86 12.21 27.46 -32.25
C ALA A 86 12.85 26.43 -31.32
N LEU A 87 13.51 26.91 -30.26
CA LEU A 87 14.16 26.06 -29.27
C LEU A 87 13.89 26.55 -27.85
N GLU A 88 14.03 25.62 -26.90
CA GLU A 88 14.06 25.88 -25.47
C GLU A 88 15.23 25.13 -24.86
N ILE A 89 16.09 25.84 -24.13
CA ILE A 89 17.15 25.26 -23.32
C ILE A 89 16.56 24.97 -21.95
N GLU A 90 16.22 23.71 -21.69
CA GLU A 90 15.69 23.27 -20.40
C GLU A 90 16.81 23.22 -19.36
N SER A 91 17.98 22.69 -19.73
CA SER A 91 19.16 22.66 -18.88
C SER A 91 20.46 22.78 -19.68
N TRP A 92 21.45 23.43 -19.07
CA TRP A 92 22.78 23.59 -19.63
C TRP A 92 23.82 23.59 -18.51
N ASP A 93 24.56 22.48 -18.39
CA ASP A 93 25.70 22.34 -17.48
C ASP A 93 27.00 22.24 -18.28
N LYS A 94 27.66 23.40 -18.43
CA LYS A 94 28.93 23.50 -19.14
C LYS A 94 30.07 22.74 -18.45
N ALA A 95 30.01 22.56 -17.12
CA ALA A 95 31.06 21.89 -16.36
C ALA A 95 30.92 20.36 -16.44
N ALA A 96 29.71 19.84 -16.34
CA ALA A 96 29.41 18.43 -16.58
C ALA A 96 29.49 18.07 -18.08
N GLY A 97 29.35 19.07 -18.96
CA GLY A 97 29.27 18.86 -20.41
C GLY A 97 27.96 18.19 -20.80
N GLU A 98 26.85 18.62 -20.22
CA GLU A 98 25.52 18.08 -20.48
C GLU A 98 24.51 19.21 -20.74
N ALA A 99 23.65 19.04 -21.74
CA ALA A 99 22.54 19.96 -22.00
C ALA A 99 21.32 19.25 -22.57
N VAL A 100 20.15 19.79 -22.27
CA VAL A 100 18.85 19.33 -22.77
C VAL A 100 18.15 20.50 -23.46
N ILE A 101 17.84 20.31 -24.74
CA ILE A 101 17.25 21.34 -25.59
C ILE A 101 16.02 20.77 -26.29
N TRP A 102 14.88 21.43 -26.19
CA TRP A 102 13.71 21.12 -27.00
C TRP A 102 13.73 21.94 -28.28
N VAL A 103 13.41 21.32 -29.41
CA VAL A 103 13.37 21.96 -30.73
C VAL A 103 12.07 21.60 -31.43
N ARG A 104 11.33 22.60 -31.91
CA ARG A 104 10.10 22.38 -32.69
C ARG A 104 10.44 22.09 -34.16
N VAL A 105 10.25 20.85 -34.57
CA VAL A 105 10.54 20.36 -35.92
C VAL A 105 9.27 20.37 -36.77
N PRO A 106 9.23 21.09 -37.92
CA PRO A 106 8.00 21.26 -38.70
C PRO A 106 7.39 19.97 -39.24
N GLU A 107 8.21 19.00 -39.62
CA GLU A 107 7.75 17.72 -40.15
C GLU A 107 8.79 16.61 -39.87
N ILE A 108 8.31 15.50 -39.32
CA ILE A 108 9.05 14.25 -39.11
C ILE A 108 8.32 13.15 -39.87
N ARG A 109 9.02 12.46 -40.75
CA ARG A 109 8.50 11.35 -41.55
C ARG A 109 9.07 10.04 -41.05
N GLY A 110 8.27 8.98 -41.05
CA GLY A 110 8.72 7.65 -40.63
C GLY A 110 9.64 6.98 -41.66
N ALA A 111 10.42 5.99 -41.19
CA ALA A 111 11.40 5.27 -42.00
C ALA A 111 12.41 6.16 -42.76
N MET A 112 12.76 7.32 -42.20
CA MET A 112 13.66 8.30 -42.81
C MET A 112 14.77 8.76 -41.87
N ARG A 113 15.79 9.41 -42.45
CA ARG A 113 16.84 10.12 -41.72
C ARG A 113 16.81 11.57 -42.15
N GLN A 114 16.56 12.49 -41.21
CA GLN A 114 16.41 13.91 -41.48
C GLN A 114 17.49 14.72 -40.77
N GLU A 115 18.13 15.63 -41.49
CA GLU A 115 19.18 16.49 -40.94
C GLU A 115 18.61 17.72 -40.23
N LEU A 116 19.18 18.04 -39.08
CA LEU A 116 19.12 19.33 -38.40
C LEU A 116 20.55 19.89 -38.31
N LYS A 117 20.70 21.21 -38.43
CA LYS A 117 22.01 21.88 -38.30
C LYS A 117 22.04 22.67 -37.01
N LEU A 118 23.13 22.54 -36.26
CA LEU A 118 23.42 23.30 -35.05
C LEU A 118 24.48 24.34 -35.36
N HIS A 119 24.32 25.55 -34.81
CA HIS A 119 25.31 26.63 -34.89
C HIS A 119 25.63 27.13 -33.47
N TRP A 120 26.91 27.31 -33.15
CA TRP A 120 27.40 27.88 -31.87
C TRP A 120 28.68 28.72 -32.09
N GLY A 121 29.21 29.31 -31.03
CA GLY A 121 30.46 30.08 -31.07
C GLY A 121 30.30 31.52 -31.54
N ASN A 122 29.15 32.14 -31.26
CA ASN A 122 28.93 33.57 -31.45
C ASN A 122 28.79 34.27 -30.08
N PRO A 123 29.85 34.93 -29.57
CA PRO A 123 29.83 35.55 -28.24
C PRO A 123 28.91 36.77 -28.14
N GLN A 124 28.42 37.31 -29.26
CA GLN A 124 27.49 38.45 -29.28
C GLN A 124 26.02 38.04 -29.40
N ALA A 125 25.76 36.74 -29.62
CA ALA A 125 24.40 36.23 -29.76
C ALA A 125 23.65 36.27 -28.42
N LYS A 126 22.40 36.73 -28.45
CA LYS A 126 21.46 36.62 -27.33
C LYS A 126 20.72 35.29 -27.38
N SER A 127 20.28 34.80 -26.22
CA SER A 127 19.45 33.60 -26.15
C SER A 127 18.14 33.78 -26.92
N VAL A 128 17.76 32.74 -27.66
CA VAL A 128 16.45 32.59 -28.33
C VAL A 128 15.58 31.52 -27.67
N SER A 129 16.03 31.00 -26.51
CA SER A 129 15.31 29.98 -25.75
C SER A 129 13.93 30.47 -25.32
N ASP A 130 12.89 29.83 -25.83
CA ASP A 130 11.49 30.22 -25.62
C ASP A 130 10.58 28.98 -25.74
N GLY A 131 10.29 28.36 -24.60
CA GLY A 131 9.43 27.17 -24.52
C GLY A 131 8.02 27.39 -25.03
N SER A 132 7.48 28.61 -24.94
CA SER A 132 6.13 28.92 -25.45
C SER A 132 6.03 28.84 -26.98
N LYS A 133 7.17 28.96 -27.70
CA LYS A 133 7.25 28.76 -29.15
C LYS A 133 7.46 27.30 -29.55
N VAL A 134 8.07 26.52 -28.66
CA VAL A 134 8.26 25.07 -28.85
C VAL A 134 6.96 24.31 -28.54
N PHE A 135 6.41 24.55 -27.34
CA PHE A 135 5.16 23.99 -26.85
C PHE A 135 4.01 24.99 -27.03
N SER A 136 3.69 25.28 -28.28
CA SER A 136 2.83 26.42 -28.61
C SER A 136 1.34 26.06 -28.74
N ARG A 137 0.49 27.06 -28.52
CA ARG A 137 -0.97 26.90 -28.60
C ARG A 137 -1.49 26.62 -30.02
N ASP A 138 -0.82 27.11 -31.05
CA ASP A 138 -1.15 26.80 -32.45
C ASP A 138 -0.92 25.31 -32.80
N ASN A 139 -0.05 24.63 -32.05
CA ASN A 139 0.13 23.18 -32.09
C ASN A 139 -0.73 22.45 -31.04
N GLY A 140 -1.69 23.13 -30.43
CA GLY A 140 -2.64 22.55 -29.50
C GLY A 140 -2.08 22.27 -28.09
N TYR A 141 -0.86 22.70 -27.74
CA TYR A 141 -0.42 22.64 -26.34
C TYR A 141 -1.19 23.67 -25.51
N LEU A 142 -1.80 23.23 -24.42
CA LEU A 142 -2.49 24.11 -23.48
C LEU A 142 -1.60 24.42 -22.29
N SER A 143 -0.97 23.39 -21.71
CA SER A 143 -0.04 23.53 -20.59
C SER A 143 1.03 22.45 -20.64
N VAL A 144 2.26 22.78 -20.23
CA VAL A 144 3.41 21.88 -20.15
C VAL A 144 4.25 22.20 -18.92
N TRP A 145 4.54 21.20 -18.10
CA TRP A 145 5.43 21.31 -16.94
C TRP A 145 6.60 20.35 -17.07
N HIS A 146 7.82 20.88 -17.15
CA HIS A 146 9.06 20.09 -17.04
C HIS A 146 9.34 19.60 -15.62
N MET A 147 8.53 19.97 -14.62
CA MET A 147 8.63 19.45 -13.24
C MET A 147 10.00 19.62 -12.54
N GLY A 148 10.86 20.52 -13.02
CA GLY A 148 12.20 20.72 -12.43
C GLY A 148 12.22 21.51 -11.11
N GLN A 149 13.35 22.20 -10.88
CA GLN A 149 13.55 23.06 -9.70
C GLN A 149 12.46 24.14 -9.59
N GLU A 150 12.15 24.79 -10.71
CA GLU A 150 11.03 25.70 -10.87
C GLU A 150 9.88 24.94 -11.53
N VAL A 151 8.73 24.88 -10.85
CA VAL A 151 7.50 24.30 -11.43
C VAL A 151 6.69 25.43 -12.04
N LYS A 152 6.70 25.52 -13.37
CA LYS A 152 5.94 26.51 -14.14
C LYS A 152 5.32 25.88 -15.39
N ASP A 153 4.18 26.43 -15.81
CA ASP A 153 3.63 26.14 -17.13
C ASP A 153 4.45 26.87 -18.19
N VAL A 154 5.14 26.12 -19.04
CA VAL A 154 6.04 26.61 -20.08
C VAL A 154 5.28 27.31 -21.21
N VAL A 155 4.01 26.94 -21.44
CA VAL A 155 3.12 27.65 -22.38
C VAL A 155 2.77 29.04 -21.84
N GLY A 156 2.88 29.24 -20.52
CA GLY A 156 2.65 30.51 -19.84
C GLY A 156 1.18 30.86 -19.64
N THR A 157 0.29 29.86 -19.63
CA THR A 157 -1.16 30.09 -19.54
C THR A 157 -1.71 29.94 -18.12
N LEU A 158 -1.06 29.15 -17.28
CA LEU A 158 -1.53 28.83 -15.93
C LEU A 158 -0.50 29.17 -14.84
N PRO A 159 -0.96 29.56 -13.64
CA PRO A 159 -0.10 29.63 -12.47
C PRO A 159 0.32 28.22 -12.02
N SER A 160 1.32 28.14 -11.14
CA SER A 160 1.73 26.88 -10.52
C SER A 160 2.07 27.12 -9.06
N LYS A 161 1.31 26.49 -8.16
CA LYS A 161 1.52 26.54 -6.71
C LYS A 161 1.92 25.17 -6.21
N VAL A 162 3.18 25.03 -5.85
CA VAL A 162 3.73 23.83 -5.22
C VAL A 162 3.20 23.66 -3.80
N VAL A 163 2.84 22.43 -3.45
CA VAL A 163 2.44 22.00 -2.10
C VAL A 163 3.34 20.84 -1.69
N GLY A 164 4.43 21.13 -0.96
CA GLY A 164 5.30 20.14 -0.31
C GLY A 164 6.28 19.34 -1.18
N THR A 165 6.00 19.16 -2.48
CA THR A 165 6.85 18.34 -3.38
C THR A 165 8.30 18.82 -3.42
N LYS A 166 9.24 17.96 -3.85
CA LYS A 166 10.69 18.25 -3.87
C LYS A 166 11.31 18.01 -5.25
N PRO A 167 12.30 18.80 -5.67
CA PRO A 167 13.01 18.58 -6.92
C PRO A 167 13.96 17.38 -6.83
N ILE A 168 14.07 16.61 -7.91
CA ILE A 168 14.97 15.45 -8.08
C ILE A 168 15.52 15.41 -9.51
N GLU A 169 16.45 14.50 -9.80
CA GLU A 169 16.81 14.16 -11.19
C GLU A 169 15.63 13.45 -11.87
N GLY A 170 15.23 13.94 -13.05
CA GLY A 170 14.12 13.42 -13.83
C GLY A 170 14.55 12.48 -14.96
N LEU A 171 13.61 12.18 -15.84
CA LEU A 171 13.87 11.40 -17.04
C LEU A 171 14.44 12.28 -18.15
N ILE A 172 13.96 13.52 -18.25
CA ILE A 172 14.41 14.48 -19.25
C ILE A 172 15.41 15.48 -18.68
N GLY A 173 14.94 16.35 -17.80
CA GLY A 173 15.78 17.22 -16.98
C GLY A 173 15.52 16.94 -15.50
N GLY A 174 15.06 17.94 -14.76
CA GLY A 174 14.67 17.76 -13.35
C GLY A 174 13.22 17.28 -13.23
N ALA A 175 12.89 16.54 -12.18
CA ALA A 175 11.52 16.08 -11.90
C ALA A 175 11.10 16.47 -10.47
N ARG A 176 9.85 16.13 -10.08
CA ARG A 176 9.36 16.27 -8.70
C ARG A 176 9.08 14.93 -8.06
N SER A 177 9.47 14.81 -6.79
CA SER A 177 9.06 13.73 -5.90
C SER A 177 7.88 14.16 -5.02
N PHE A 178 6.93 13.23 -4.82
CA PHE A 178 5.68 13.41 -4.09
C PHE A 178 5.61 12.37 -2.97
N ALA A 179 5.56 12.82 -1.71
CA ALA A 179 5.50 11.93 -0.54
C ALA A 179 4.06 11.63 -0.07
N GLY A 180 3.05 11.91 -0.89
CA GLY A 180 1.64 11.85 -0.52
C GLY A 180 1.19 13.08 0.28
N LYS A 181 -0.07 13.51 0.10
CA LYS A 181 -0.58 14.82 0.60
C LYS A 181 0.18 16.05 0.05
N GLU A 182 0.98 15.85 -0.99
CA GLU A 182 1.78 16.87 -1.68
C GLU A 182 1.37 16.94 -3.16
N GLY A 183 1.45 18.10 -3.80
CA GLY A 183 1.25 18.21 -5.23
C GLY A 183 1.40 19.62 -5.80
N VAL A 184 0.72 19.89 -6.92
CA VAL A 184 0.74 21.20 -7.59
C VAL A 184 -0.69 21.62 -7.92
N PHE A 185 -1.06 22.84 -7.50
CA PHE A 185 -2.30 23.48 -7.90
C PHE A 185 -2.03 24.47 -9.05
N SER A 186 -2.79 24.39 -10.13
CA SER A 186 -2.57 25.22 -11.34
C SER A 186 -3.80 26.05 -11.75
N GLY A 187 -4.75 26.24 -10.84
CA GLY A 187 -5.89 27.14 -11.03
C GLY A 187 -7.25 26.46 -11.01
N ASP A 188 -8.28 27.22 -10.64
CA ASP A 188 -9.68 26.77 -10.46
C ASP A 188 -10.69 27.53 -11.34
N LYS A 189 -10.18 28.41 -12.22
CA LYS A 189 -10.95 29.25 -13.15
C LYS A 189 -10.38 29.20 -14.56
N ILE A 190 -10.05 28.01 -15.02
CA ILE A 190 -9.39 27.77 -16.31
C ILE A 190 -10.42 27.77 -17.43
N THR A 191 -10.45 28.83 -18.24
CA THR A 191 -11.42 28.97 -19.35
C THR A 191 -10.88 28.46 -20.70
N GLY A 192 -9.56 28.26 -20.81
CA GLY A 192 -8.90 27.84 -22.05
C GLY A 192 -8.79 26.32 -22.26
N TYR A 193 -9.34 25.52 -21.35
CA TYR A 193 -9.30 24.06 -21.41
C TYR A 193 -10.48 23.47 -22.19
N PRO A 194 -10.39 22.22 -22.68
CA PRO A 194 -11.44 21.59 -23.47
C PRO A 194 -12.78 21.52 -22.73
N THR A 195 -13.87 21.77 -23.44
CA THR A 195 -15.25 21.67 -22.92
C THR A 195 -16.08 20.65 -23.67
N ASP A 196 -17.17 20.22 -23.06
CA ASP A 196 -18.11 19.23 -23.56
C ASP A 196 -17.37 17.94 -23.98
N ALA A 197 -17.49 17.54 -25.24
CA ALA A 197 -16.82 16.37 -25.83
C ALA A 197 -15.66 16.78 -26.77
N SER A 198 -15.01 17.91 -26.50
CA SER A 198 -13.88 18.40 -27.32
C SER A 198 -12.66 17.49 -27.18
N SER A 199 -11.93 17.33 -28.29
CA SER A 199 -10.74 16.48 -28.35
C SER A 199 -9.64 16.97 -27.41
N HIS A 200 -8.88 16.05 -26.84
CA HIS A 200 -7.76 16.40 -25.96
C HIS A 200 -6.77 15.25 -25.75
N THR A 201 -5.61 15.61 -25.20
CA THR A 201 -4.60 14.68 -24.72
C THR A 201 -4.10 15.12 -23.34
N THR A 202 -3.88 14.16 -22.45
CA THR A 202 -3.22 14.38 -21.14
C THR A 202 -2.14 13.32 -20.97
N SER A 203 -0.90 13.74 -20.70
CA SER A 203 0.23 12.82 -20.54
C SER A 203 1.18 13.25 -19.41
N ALA A 204 1.95 12.28 -18.92
CA ALA A 204 3.01 12.47 -17.93
C ALA A 204 4.00 11.31 -17.97
N TRP A 205 5.24 11.55 -17.53
CA TRP A 205 6.10 10.50 -17.01
C TRP A 205 5.83 10.33 -15.52
N ILE A 206 5.62 9.09 -15.10
CA ILE A 206 5.34 8.74 -13.70
C ILE A 206 6.29 7.65 -13.23
N LYS A 207 6.72 7.71 -11.98
CA LYS A 207 7.44 6.64 -11.27
C LYS A 207 6.70 6.35 -9.97
N PRO A 208 5.59 5.61 -10.01
CA PRO A 208 4.70 5.46 -8.86
C PRO A 208 5.28 4.50 -7.83
N THR A 209 5.15 4.85 -6.55
CA THR A 209 5.45 3.95 -5.43
C THR A 209 4.19 3.27 -4.89
N ARG A 210 3.00 3.75 -5.27
CA ARG A 210 1.71 3.28 -4.73
C ARG A 210 0.54 3.41 -5.72
N SER A 211 -0.38 2.45 -5.63
CA SER A 211 -1.68 2.45 -6.33
C SER A 211 -2.75 3.32 -5.66
N ASN A 212 -3.94 3.41 -6.28
CA ASN A 212 -5.10 4.19 -5.81
C ASN A 212 -4.83 5.69 -5.62
N SER A 213 -4.07 6.24 -6.57
CA SER A 213 -3.59 7.62 -6.56
C SER A 213 -4.06 8.38 -7.80
N THR A 214 -4.00 9.72 -7.76
CA THR A 214 -4.36 10.58 -8.90
C THR A 214 -3.12 11.29 -9.44
N ILE A 215 -2.73 10.99 -10.67
CA ILE A 215 -1.56 11.57 -11.37
C ILE A 215 -1.83 13.03 -11.71
N ILE A 216 -2.92 13.30 -12.41
CA ILE A 216 -3.38 14.63 -12.81
C ILE A 216 -4.89 14.61 -12.94
N ALA A 217 -5.54 15.70 -12.57
CA ALA A 217 -6.97 15.85 -12.72
C ALA A 217 -7.34 17.26 -13.18
N TRP A 218 -8.21 17.34 -14.18
CA TRP A 218 -8.77 18.61 -14.64
C TRP A 218 -10.24 18.53 -15.04
N GLY A 219 -10.94 19.66 -15.05
CA GLY A 219 -12.38 19.77 -15.34
C GLY A 219 -13.18 20.30 -14.15
N ASN A 220 -14.44 19.89 -14.01
CA ASN A 220 -15.31 20.39 -12.94
C ASN A 220 -16.30 19.33 -12.46
N GLU A 221 -16.31 19.06 -11.15
CA GLU A 221 -17.10 17.97 -10.56
C GLU A 221 -18.60 18.27 -10.50
N ALA A 222 -18.98 19.55 -10.55
CA ALA A 222 -20.39 19.99 -10.53
C ALA A 222 -21.15 19.72 -11.85
N GLY A 223 -20.50 19.16 -12.88
CA GLY A 223 -21.10 18.94 -14.21
C GLY A 223 -21.84 17.61 -14.41
N GLY A 224 -21.84 16.70 -13.42
CA GLY A 224 -22.47 15.39 -13.54
C GLY A 224 -21.61 14.37 -14.30
N ARG A 225 -22.24 13.46 -15.07
CA ARG A 225 -21.55 12.43 -15.86
C ARG A 225 -20.63 13.06 -16.91
N GLY A 226 -19.40 12.58 -17.03
CA GLY A 226 -18.45 13.02 -18.06
C GLY A 226 -17.78 14.37 -17.81
N SER A 227 -17.85 14.93 -16.59
CA SER A 227 -17.56 16.35 -16.35
C SER A 227 -16.10 16.70 -16.06
N LYS A 228 -15.23 15.69 -15.95
CA LYS A 228 -13.81 15.84 -15.59
C LYS A 228 -12.96 14.76 -16.27
N VAL A 229 -11.66 14.97 -16.29
CA VAL A 229 -10.65 13.96 -16.62
C VAL A 229 -9.79 13.79 -15.38
N ARG A 230 -9.88 12.63 -14.73
CA ARG A 230 -9.04 12.27 -13.59
C ARG A 230 -8.20 11.07 -13.96
N PHE A 231 -6.91 11.30 -14.21
CA PHE A 231 -5.97 10.25 -14.56
C PHE A 231 -5.42 9.61 -13.28
N GLN A 232 -5.70 8.33 -13.08
CA GLN A 232 -5.46 7.61 -11.85
C GLN A 232 -4.63 6.35 -12.06
N LEU A 233 -4.04 5.90 -10.95
CA LEU A 233 -3.62 4.53 -10.75
C LEU A 233 -4.65 3.84 -9.85
N ARG A 234 -5.07 2.63 -10.22
CA ARG A 234 -5.93 1.76 -9.42
C ARG A 234 -5.14 0.54 -8.98
N ALA A 235 -5.64 -0.21 -8.00
CA ALA A 235 -5.02 -1.46 -7.58
C ALA A 235 -5.71 -2.70 -8.20
N PRO A 236 -4.98 -3.77 -8.59
CA PRO A 236 -3.51 -3.85 -8.71
C PRO A 236 -2.98 -2.76 -9.65
N GLN A 237 -1.74 -2.27 -9.49
CA GLN A 237 -1.30 -1.00 -10.09
C GLN A 237 -1.53 -0.89 -11.62
N HIS A 238 -2.61 -0.25 -12.07
CA HIS A 238 -2.95 -0.08 -13.49
C HIS A 238 -3.57 1.30 -13.78
N LEU A 239 -3.59 1.70 -15.06
CA LEU A 239 -4.12 3.00 -15.51
C LEU A 239 -5.65 3.04 -15.51
N HIS A 240 -6.22 4.16 -15.05
CA HIS A 240 -7.66 4.41 -15.08
C HIS A 240 -7.98 5.88 -15.32
N ILE A 241 -9.00 6.16 -16.12
CA ILE A 241 -9.61 7.48 -16.23
C ILE A 241 -10.96 7.47 -15.52
N ASP A 242 -11.09 8.25 -14.45
CA ASP A 242 -12.38 8.56 -13.84
C ASP A 242 -12.91 9.87 -14.45
N SER A 243 -14.03 9.75 -15.16
CA SER A 243 -14.77 10.90 -15.70
C SER A 243 -16.22 10.94 -15.21
N ASN A 244 -16.48 10.54 -13.96
CA ASN A 244 -17.85 10.39 -13.42
C ASN A 244 -18.70 9.43 -14.28
N PHE A 245 -18.45 8.13 -14.18
CA PHE A 245 -19.17 7.07 -14.92
C PHE A 245 -18.95 7.11 -16.44
N SER A 246 -17.82 7.61 -16.91
CA SER A 246 -17.46 7.69 -18.33
C SER A 246 -15.99 7.33 -18.45
N ASP A 247 -15.70 6.12 -18.01
CA ASP A 247 -14.38 5.72 -17.58
C ASP A 247 -13.65 4.93 -18.67
N VAL A 248 -12.33 4.90 -18.58
CA VAL A 248 -11.46 4.12 -19.47
C VAL A 248 -10.47 3.35 -18.61
N ASP A 249 -10.41 2.03 -18.77
CA ASP A 249 -9.49 1.15 -18.03
C ASP A 249 -8.33 0.68 -18.91
N GLY A 250 -7.12 0.71 -18.35
CA GLY A 250 -5.91 0.10 -18.89
C GLY A 250 -5.65 -1.22 -18.17
N PRO A 251 -5.59 -2.37 -18.86
CA PRO A 251 -5.49 -3.69 -18.22
C PRO A 251 -4.07 -4.06 -17.76
N SER A 252 -3.03 -3.37 -18.25
CA SER A 252 -1.64 -3.71 -17.92
C SER A 252 -1.25 -3.24 -16.52
N ASN A 253 -0.55 -4.10 -15.78
CA ASN A 253 0.05 -3.73 -14.50
C ASN A 253 1.34 -2.92 -14.74
N LEU A 254 1.53 -1.88 -13.93
CA LEU A 254 2.72 -1.05 -13.91
C LEU A 254 3.62 -1.48 -12.75
N ALA A 255 4.89 -1.73 -13.05
CA ALA A 255 5.90 -1.97 -12.02
C ALA A 255 6.04 -0.71 -11.14
N PRO A 256 6.02 -0.84 -9.80
CA PRO A 256 6.35 0.28 -8.92
C PRO A 256 7.83 0.66 -9.07
N ASP A 257 8.17 1.88 -8.69
CA ASP A 257 9.55 2.39 -8.69
C ASP A 257 10.25 2.38 -10.07
N GLU A 258 9.49 2.35 -11.17
CA GLU A 258 9.97 2.45 -12.54
C GLU A 258 9.29 3.59 -13.31
N TRP A 259 10.02 4.25 -14.21
CA TRP A 259 9.46 5.32 -15.04
C TRP A 259 8.56 4.75 -16.14
N HIS A 260 7.31 5.24 -16.21
CA HIS A 260 6.33 4.90 -17.24
C HIS A 260 5.81 6.17 -17.91
N TYR A 261 5.71 6.15 -19.24
CA TYR A 261 5.03 7.22 -19.98
C TYR A 261 3.57 6.87 -20.15
N VAL A 262 2.69 7.69 -19.58
CA VAL A 262 1.26 7.45 -19.57
C VAL A 262 0.56 8.53 -20.38
N THR A 263 -0.41 8.13 -21.21
CA THR A 263 -1.15 9.09 -22.05
C THR A 263 -2.61 8.69 -22.17
N HIS A 264 -3.49 9.68 -21.98
CA HIS A 264 -4.91 9.60 -22.29
C HIS A 264 -5.23 10.49 -23.49
N THR A 265 -5.92 9.94 -24.48
CA THR A 265 -6.47 10.71 -25.61
C THR A 265 -7.98 10.53 -25.69
N TYR A 266 -8.67 11.59 -26.09
CA TYR A 266 -10.09 11.56 -26.36
C TYR A 266 -10.42 12.31 -27.65
N ASP A 267 -11.19 11.70 -28.55
CA ASP A 267 -11.81 12.38 -29.69
C ASP A 267 -13.21 11.79 -29.96
N LYS A 268 -14.28 12.59 -29.88
CA LYS A 268 -15.65 12.19 -30.24
C LYS A 268 -16.09 10.82 -29.68
N ASN A 269 -15.97 10.62 -28.37
CA ASN A 269 -16.25 9.35 -27.67
C ASN A 269 -15.28 8.21 -27.99
N ASP A 270 -14.09 8.46 -28.51
CA ASP A 270 -13.00 7.48 -28.58
C ASP A 270 -11.98 7.81 -27.49
N GLY A 271 -12.14 7.19 -26.32
CA GLY A 271 -11.25 7.34 -25.18
C GLY A 271 -10.21 6.23 -25.16
N ARG A 272 -8.92 6.59 -25.13
CA ARG A 272 -7.82 5.63 -25.19
C ARG A 272 -6.76 5.92 -24.15
N LEU A 273 -6.18 4.85 -23.61
CA LEU A 273 -5.04 4.87 -22.71
C LEU A 273 -3.84 4.22 -23.40
N TYR A 274 -2.69 4.86 -23.25
CA TYR A 274 -1.41 4.37 -23.73
C TYR A 274 -0.42 4.26 -22.58
N LEU A 275 0.34 3.18 -22.59
CA LEU A 275 1.44 2.91 -21.67
C LEU A 275 2.72 2.71 -22.49
N ASN A 276 3.76 3.50 -22.21
CA ASN A 276 5.07 3.43 -22.87
C ASN A 276 4.98 3.49 -24.41
N GLY A 277 4.11 4.37 -24.92
CA GLY A 277 3.91 4.58 -26.36
C GLY A 277 3.01 3.55 -27.05
N GLN A 278 2.50 2.54 -26.35
CA GLN A 278 1.65 1.49 -26.89
C GLN A 278 0.22 1.61 -26.37
N LEU A 279 -0.77 1.22 -27.17
CA LEU A 279 -2.18 1.21 -26.75
C LEU A 279 -2.38 0.16 -25.65
N ASP A 280 -2.90 0.59 -24.52
CA ASP A 280 -3.16 -0.25 -23.35
C ASP A 280 -4.67 -0.53 -23.20
N GLY A 281 -5.49 0.52 -23.24
CA GLY A 281 -6.94 0.44 -23.04
C GLY A 281 -7.73 1.33 -23.98
N LYS A 282 -8.99 0.98 -24.24
CA LYS A 282 -9.94 1.83 -24.98
C LYS A 282 -11.37 1.62 -24.52
N ALA A 283 -12.16 2.69 -24.56
CA ALA A 283 -13.59 2.66 -24.31
C ALA A 283 -14.29 3.76 -25.13
N SER A 284 -15.61 3.83 -25.03
CA SER A 284 -16.41 4.88 -25.66
C SER A 284 -17.10 5.82 -24.65
N PRO A 285 -16.33 6.58 -23.85
CA PRO A 285 -16.89 7.41 -22.80
C PRO A 285 -17.63 8.62 -23.38
N THR A 286 -18.69 9.08 -22.69
CA THR A 286 -19.41 10.31 -23.04
C THR A 286 -18.95 11.44 -22.13
N LEU A 287 -18.23 12.42 -22.68
CA LEU A 287 -17.74 13.57 -21.92
C LEU A 287 -18.65 14.79 -22.08
N ASN A 288 -18.74 15.57 -21.01
CA ASN A 288 -19.54 16.78 -20.89
C ASN A 288 -18.82 17.78 -19.96
N ILE A 289 -17.55 18.06 -20.26
CA ILE A 289 -16.68 18.86 -19.41
C ILE A 289 -17.16 20.31 -19.36
N LYS A 290 -17.29 20.88 -18.17
CA LYS A 290 -17.78 22.26 -18.00
C LYS A 290 -16.66 23.26 -17.79
N SER A 291 -16.86 24.46 -18.34
CA SER A 291 -16.04 25.63 -18.09
C SER A 291 -16.65 26.48 -16.95
N PRO A 292 -15.83 27.11 -16.09
CA PRO A 292 -14.37 26.97 -16.04
C PRO A 292 -13.95 25.59 -15.52
N ALA A 293 -12.86 25.09 -16.08
CA ALA A 293 -12.15 23.92 -15.57
C ALA A 293 -11.25 24.32 -14.39
N ARG A 294 -10.76 23.30 -13.70
CA ARG A 294 -9.82 23.38 -12.58
C ARG A 294 -8.71 22.37 -12.81
N LEU A 295 -7.52 22.54 -12.21
CA LEU A 295 -6.41 21.59 -12.38
C LEU A 295 -5.57 21.38 -11.12
N TRP A 296 -5.32 20.11 -10.81
CA TRP A 296 -4.34 19.65 -9.83
C TRP A 296 -3.46 18.56 -10.43
N ILE A 297 -2.17 18.61 -10.11
CA ILE A 297 -1.19 17.55 -10.38
C ILE A 297 -0.90 16.85 -9.05
N GLY A 298 -0.93 15.52 -9.05
CA GLY A 298 -0.79 14.66 -7.87
C GLY A 298 -2.04 14.54 -6.99
N GLY A 299 -3.20 15.05 -7.42
CA GLY A 299 -4.39 15.12 -6.58
C GLY A 299 -5.65 15.68 -7.26
N TRP A 300 -6.67 15.96 -6.44
CA TRP A 300 -7.93 16.59 -6.86
C TRP A 300 -8.56 17.35 -5.69
N TYR A 301 -9.01 18.59 -5.89
CA TYR A 301 -9.57 19.47 -4.83
C TYR A 301 -8.76 19.47 -3.53
N ASP A 302 -7.47 19.75 -3.64
CA ASP A 302 -6.52 19.83 -2.52
C ASP A 302 -6.36 18.51 -1.71
N VAL A 303 -6.94 17.41 -2.20
CA VAL A 303 -6.67 16.06 -1.74
C VAL A 303 -5.63 15.44 -2.67
N TYR A 304 -4.37 15.54 -2.24
CA TYR A 304 -3.23 14.99 -2.95
C TYR A 304 -2.95 13.55 -2.53
N SER A 305 -3.03 12.62 -3.48
CA SER A 305 -2.93 11.19 -3.24
C SER A 305 -1.82 10.49 -4.03
N TYR A 306 -1.14 11.19 -4.94
CA TYR A 306 0.01 10.62 -5.64
C TYR A 306 1.23 10.50 -4.74
N GLU A 307 1.88 9.34 -4.82
CA GLU A 307 3.12 8.98 -4.16
C GLU A 307 4.07 8.41 -5.22
N GLY A 308 5.27 8.98 -5.30
CA GLY A 308 6.28 8.66 -6.32
C GLY A 308 6.83 9.90 -7.02
N ASP A 309 7.50 9.71 -8.16
CA ASP A 309 8.10 10.81 -8.92
C ASP A 309 7.30 11.11 -10.20
N MET A 310 7.31 12.36 -10.68
CA MET A 310 6.68 12.78 -11.94
C MET A 310 7.54 13.78 -12.73
N ASP A 311 7.48 13.63 -14.04
CA ASP A 311 8.18 14.46 -15.02
C ASP A 311 7.24 14.75 -16.22
N GLU A 312 7.49 15.82 -16.98
CA GLU A 312 6.84 16.15 -18.27
C GLU A 312 5.30 16.06 -18.29
N VAL A 313 4.63 16.78 -17.40
CA VAL A 313 3.16 16.78 -17.35
C VAL A 313 2.60 17.69 -18.45
N ARG A 314 1.67 17.20 -19.27
CA ARG A 314 1.16 17.91 -20.45
C ARG A 314 -0.36 17.81 -20.59
N VAL A 315 -0.98 18.89 -21.08
CA VAL A 315 -2.37 18.92 -21.54
C VAL A 315 -2.43 19.57 -22.93
N SER A 316 -3.12 18.94 -23.88
CA SER A 316 -3.32 19.46 -25.25
C SER A 316 -4.80 19.48 -25.64
N SER A 317 -5.19 20.41 -26.51
CA SER A 317 -6.54 20.57 -27.09
C SER A 317 -6.80 19.68 -28.31
N VAL A 318 -5.90 18.74 -28.59
CA VAL A 318 -5.98 17.80 -29.72
C VAL A 318 -5.79 16.38 -29.21
N ALA A 319 -6.44 15.41 -29.86
CA ALA A 319 -6.14 14.00 -29.65
C ALA A 319 -4.88 13.64 -30.44
N ARG A 320 -3.76 13.38 -29.76
CA ARG A 320 -2.50 13.01 -30.40
C ARG A 320 -2.64 11.61 -31.04
N SER A 321 -2.08 11.43 -32.23
CA SER A 321 -2.16 10.16 -32.95
C SER A 321 -1.30 9.08 -32.29
N PRO A 322 -1.56 7.78 -32.55
CA PRO A 322 -0.69 6.71 -32.07
C PRO A 322 0.79 6.90 -32.46
N ASP A 323 1.06 7.38 -33.67
CA ASP A 323 2.43 7.67 -34.13
C ASP A 323 3.08 8.82 -33.34
N TRP A 324 2.31 9.86 -32.98
CA TRP A 324 2.79 10.95 -32.12
C TRP A 324 3.18 10.43 -30.74
N ILE A 325 2.32 9.62 -30.12
CA ILE A 325 2.52 9.12 -28.75
C ILE A 325 3.70 8.14 -28.70
N LYS A 326 3.82 7.27 -29.71
CA LYS A 326 4.99 6.41 -29.88
C LYS A 326 6.27 7.23 -30.04
N LEU A 327 6.22 8.30 -30.83
CA LEU A 327 7.37 9.19 -31.04
C LEU A 327 7.73 9.98 -29.78
N GLU A 328 6.76 10.47 -28.99
CA GLU A 328 7.03 11.11 -27.69
C GLU A 328 7.77 10.17 -26.75
N TYR A 329 7.29 8.93 -26.58
CA TYR A 329 8.00 7.95 -25.76
C TYR A 329 9.43 7.71 -26.28
N ALA A 330 9.58 7.43 -27.58
CA ALA A 330 10.89 7.14 -28.18
C ALA A 330 11.86 8.34 -28.14
N ASN A 331 11.35 9.56 -28.19
CA ASN A 331 12.11 10.81 -28.10
C ASN A 331 12.61 11.06 -26.67
N GLN A 332 11.80 10.73 -25.67
CA GLN A 332 11.98 11.22 -24.29
C GLN A 332 12.77 10.29 -23.37
N VAL A 333 12.79 8.98 -23.66
CA VAL A 333 13.57 8.00 -22.87
C VAL A 333 15.04 8.43 -22.74
N LYS A 334 15.65 8.21 -21.56
CA LYS A 334 17.02 8.67 -21.23
C LYS A 334 18.06 8.31 -22.31
N ASN A 335 17.98 7.09 -22.84
CA ASN A 335 18.87 6.55 -23.88
C ASN A 335 18.18 6.45 -25.25
N GLN A 336 17.47 7.52 -25.65
CA GLN A 336 16.75 7.59 -26.92
C GLN A 336 17.68 7.43 -28.13
N ARG A 337 17.15 6.83 -29.20
CA ARG A 337 17.86 6.60 -30.48
C ARG A 337 17.28 7.41 -31.64
N LEU A 338 16.30 8.26 -31.38
CA LEU A 338 15.69 9.14 -32.39
C LEU A 338 16.68 10.21 -32.85
N VAL A 339 17.42 10.83 -31.93
CA VAL A 339 18.33 11.93 -32.24
C VAL A 339 19.76 11.44 -32.13
N GLY A 340 20.52 11.71 -33.18
CA GLY A 340 21.95 11.48 -33.27
C GLY A 340 22.78 12.41 -32.38
N HIS A 341 24.09 12.22 -32.43
CA HIS A 341 25.05 13.18 -31.88
C HIS A 341 25.51 14.17 -32.97
N VAL A 342 26.26 15.21 -32.60
CA VAL A 342 26.86 16.13 -33.58
C VAL A 342 27.92 15.40 -34.39
N VAL A 343 27.70 15.30 -35.71
CA VAL A 343 28.55 14.54 -36.62
C VAL A 343 29.90 15.24 -36.81
N THR A 344 31.00 14.51 -36.59
CA THR A 344 32.37 14.95 -36.87
C THR A 344 32.85 14.43 -38.23
N GLN A 345 33.79 15.12 -38.88
CA GLN A 345 34.29 14.74 -40.21
C GLN A 345 35.40 13.67 -40.15
N GLY A 346 35.27 12.63 -40.99
CA GLY A 346 36.36 11.78 -41.52
C GLY A 346 37.07 10.81 -40.56
N GLY A 347 37.44 9.63 -41.05
CA GLY A 347 38.30 8.65 -40.36
C GLY A 347 37.69 7.25 -40.25
N GLU A 348 38.44 6.33 -39.65
CA GLU A 348 37.97 4.97 -39.37
C GLU A 348 37.29 4.90 -37.99
N VAL A 349 36.24 4.09 -37.88
CA VAL A 349 35.64 3.75 -36.59
C VAL A 349 36.61 2.85 -35.80
N THR A 350 37.13 3.33 -34.67
CA THR A 350 38.06 2.58 -33.82
C THR A 350 37.54 2.40 -32.40
N LEU A 351 38.02 1.34 -31.73
CA LEU A 351 37.72 1.00 -30.34
C LEU A 351 39.02 0.96 -29.54
N THR A 352 38.95 1.31 -28.26
CA THR A 352 40.11 1.27 -27.34
C THR A 352 40.66 -0.13 -27.08
N ALA A 353 39.84 -1.17 -27.21
CA ALA A 353 40.23 -2.57 -27.04
C ALA A 353 39.24 -3.50 -27.76
N ASP A 354 39.66 -4.73 -28.05
CA ASP A 354 38.85 -5.83 -28.56
C ASP A 354 38.55 -6.89 -27.48
N ARG A 355 39.45 -7.07 -26.51
CA ARG A 355 39.26 -7.96 -25.35
C ARG A 355 39.82 -7.37 -24.05
N LEU A 356 39.09 -7.54 -22.95
CA LEU A 356 39.49 -7.14 -21.60
C LEU A 356 39.23 -8.25 -20.56
N VAL A 357 40.10 -8.33 -19.56
CA VAL A 357 39.94 -9.22 -18.40
C VAL A 357 40.10 -8.38 -17.14
N LEU A 358 39.08 -8.39 -16.29
CA LEU A 358 38.95 -7.54 -15.11
C LEU A 358 38.64 -8.39 -13.89
N ASN A 359 38.91 -7.84 -12.71
CA ASN A 359 38.38 -8.39 -11.48
C ASN A 359 36.95 -7.89 -11.25
N GLN A 360 36.13 -8.69 -10.57
CA GLN A 360 34.83 -8.28 -10.06
C GLN A 360 34.94 -6.95 -9.28
N GLY A 361 34.03 -6.01 -9.56
CA GLY A 361 34.03 -4.67 -8.96
C GLY A 361 34.97 -3.65 -9.61
N GLU A 362 35.80 -4.05 -10.59
CA GLU A 362 36.55 -3.10 -11.43
C GLU A 362 35.64 -2.54 -12.54
N THR A 363 35.71 -1.22 -12.71
CA THR A 363 35.04 -0.51 -13.80
C THR A 363 35.90 -0.53 -15.05
N VAL A 364 35.29 -0.86 -16.18
CA VAL A 364 35.86 -0.65 -17.51
C VAL A 364 35.25 0.59 -18.14
N THR A 365 36.06 1.35 -18.86
CA THR A 365 35.60 2.44 -19.73
C THR A 365 36.00 2.14 -21.17
N TYR A 366 35.00 1.89 -22.00
CA TYR A 366 35.13 1.77 -23.44
C TYR A 366 35.09 3.16 -24.07
N LYS A 367 35.96 3.43 -25.04
CA LYS A 367 35.86 4.63 -25.87
C LYS A 367 35.92 4.24 -27.34
N ALA A 368 35.13 4.93 -28.13
CA ALA A 368 35.12 4.79 -29.58
C ALA A 368 35.41 6.13 -30.25
N ASN A 369 36.17 6.09 -31.34
CA ASN A 369 36.19 7.18 -32.31
C ASN A 369 35.20 6.81 -33.42
N VAL A 370 34.18 7.64 -33.67
CA VAL A 370 33.05 7.33 -34.57
C VAL A 370 32.81 8.45 -35.60
N PRO A 371 33.82 8.83 -36.39
CA PRO A 371 33.66 9.92 -37.35
C PRO A 371 32.63 9.61 -38.43
N GLY A 372 31.84 10.62 -38.83
CA GLY A 372 30.78 10.48 -39.82
C GLY A 372 29.55 9.69 -39.35
N ALA A 373 29.51 9.25 -38.09
CA ALA A 373 28.39 8.52 -37.53
C ALA A 373 27.20 9.46 -37.30
N LEU A 374 26.03 9.05 -37.78
CA LEU A 374 24.76 9.74 -37.54
C LEU A 374 24.27 9.49 -36.12
N SER A 375 24.50 8.29 -35.58
CA SER A 375 24.15 7.91 -34.22
C SER A 375 25.11 6.84 -33.71
N VAL A 376 25.27 6.79 -32.39
CA VAL A 376 26.11 5.81 -31.69
C VAL A 376 25.35 5.25 -30.51
N SER A 377 25.43 3.95 -30.29
CA SER A 377 24.90 3.32 -29.10
C SER A 377 25.76 2.15 -28.64
N TRP A 378 25.79 1.95 -27.32
CA TRP A 378 26.46 0.87 -26.63
C TRP A 378 25.43 -0.03 -25.98
N THR A 379 25.56 -1.33 -26.15
CA THR A 379 24.89 -2.34 -25.32
C THR A 379 25.96 -2.99 -24.45
N GLY A 380 25.92 -2.76 -23.14
CA GLY A 380 26.88 -3.32 -22.20
C GLY A 380 26.80 -4.84 -22.09
N ALA A 381 27.81 -5.43 -21.46
CA ALA A 381 27.86 -6.87 -21.20
C ALA A 381 26.66 -7.36 -20.35
N GLN A 382 26.07 -6.47 -19.56
CA GLN A 382 24.87 -6.71 -18.74
C GLN A 382 23.56 -6.30 -19.42
N GLY A 383 23.59 -5.86 -20.68
CA GLY A 383 22.41 -5.49 -21.47
C GLY A 383 21.98 -4.02 -21.37
N GLN A 384 22.68 -3.18 -20.60
CA GLN A 384 22.36 -1.75 -20.51
C GLN A 384 22.61 -1.05 -21.85
N LEU A 385 21.64 -0.28 -22.33
CA LEU A 385 21.76 0.53 -23.54
C LEU A 385 22.14 1.96 -23.16
N ILE A 386 23.20 2.51 -23.75
CA ILE A 386 23.49 3.96 -23.72
C ILE A 386 23.59 4.46 -25.15
N ALA A 387 22.93 5.56 -25.47
CA ALA A 387 22.91 6.17 -26.80
C ALA A 387 23.53 7.57 -26.78
N GLY A 388 24.06 8.02 -27.91
CA GLY A 388 24.57 9.38 -28.10
C GLY A 388 25.93 9.67 -27.46
N ARG A 389 26.59 8.68 -26.85
CA ARG A 389 27.91 8.81 -26.21
C ARG A 389 28.98 7.98 -26.91
N THR A 390 30.17 8.54 -27.01
CA THR A 390 31.36 7.86 -27.55
C THR A 390 32.13 7.10 -26.47
N GLY A 391 31.88 7.43 -25.20
CA GLY A 391 32.34 6.68 -24.03
C GLY A 391 31.22 5.90 -23.34
N PHE A 392 31.56 4.71 -22.85
CA PHE A 392 30.66 3.86 -22.07
C PHE A 392 31.43 3.23 -20.92
N SER A 393 30.88 3.25 -19.71
CA SER A 393 31.50 2.60 -18.55
C SER A 393 30.56 1.59 -17.93
N GLU A 394 31.08 0.44 -17.53
CA GLU A 394 30.32 -0.57 -16.80
C GLU A 394 31.17 -1.25 -15.73
N THR A 395 30.51 -1.71 -14.68
CA THR A 395 31.10 -2.44 -13.56
C THR A 395 30.23 -3.67 -13.30
N VAL A 396 30.85 -4.84 -13.14
CA VAL A 396 30.15 -6.03 -12.63
C VAL A 396 30.51 -6.17 -11.15
N ASP A 397 29.68 -5.57 -10.28
CA ASP A 397 29.87 -5.70 -8.83
C ASP A 397 29.50 -7.10 -8.33
N ARG A 398 28.54 -7.78 -8.98
CA ARG A 398 28.02 -9.07 -8.56
C ARG A 398 28.01 -10.08 -9.70
N LEU A 399 28.60 -11.25 -9.47
CA LEU A 399 28.55 -12.36 -10.42
C LEU A 399 27.43 -13.36 -10.04
N PRO A 400 26.80 -14.02 -11.02
CA PRO A 400 25.84 -15.10 -10.75
C PRO A 400 26.44 -16.18 -9.84
N PRO A 401 25.63 -16.82 -8.97
CA PRO A 401 26.13 -17.85 -8.06
C PRO A 401 26.91 -18.95 -8.78
N VAL A 402 27.94 -19.49 -8.12
CA VAL A 402 28.79 -20.63 -8.51
C VAL A 402 29.69 -20.35 -9.74
N LYS A 403 29.49 -19.24 -10.47
CA LYS A 403 30.32 -18.86 -11.62
C LYS A 403 31.65 -18.24 -11.15
N ALA A 404 32.77 -18.82 -11.57
CA ALA A 404 34.11 -18.26 -11.34
C ALA A 404 34.40 -17.02 -12.19
N GLU A 405 33.74 -16.90 -13.33
CA GLU A 405 33.87 -15.77 -14.26
C GLU A 405 32.50 -15.40 -14.84
N PHE A 406 32.30 -14.12 -15.11
CA PHE A 406 31.23 -13.63 -15.97
C PHE A 406 31.86 -13.15 -17.28
N ARG A 407 31.42 -13.73 -18.39
CA ARG A 407 31.83 -13.33 -19.73
C ARG A 407 30.67 -12.64 -20.40
N GLY A 408 30.91 -11.46 -20.92
CA GLY A 408 29.93 -10.74 -21.71
C GLY A 408 30.57 -10.04 -22.89
N THR A 409 29.72 -9.49 -23.72
CA THR A 409 30.12 -8.75 -24.90
C THR A 409 29.52 -7.37 -24.82
N CYS A 410 30.36 -6.35 -24.74
CA CYS A 410 29.92 -4.99 -24.97
C CYS A 410 29.85 -4.75 -26.48
N ARG A 411 28.69 -4.34 -27.00
CA ARG A 411 28.48 -4.08 -28.43
C ARG A 411 28.37 -2.59 -28.68
N LEU A 412 29.19 -2.09 -29.59
CA LEU A 412 29.08 -0.76 -30.18
C LEU A 412 28.30 -0.88 -31.50
N SER A 413 27.22 -0.11 -31.63
CA SER A 413 26.48 0.06 -32.89
C SER A 413 26.63 1.50 -33.36
N VAL A 414 27.17 1.66 -34.57
CA VAL A 414 27.44 2.96 -35.20
C VAL A 414 26.62 3.07 -36.47
N VAL A 415 25.68 4.01 -36.49
CA VAL A 415 24.81 4.23 -37.65
C VAL A 415 25.50 5.21 -38.60
N MET A 416 25.91 4.73 -39.76
CA MET A 416 26.51 5.52 -40.85
C MET A 416 25.45 5.85 -41.92
N PRO A 417 25.67 6.87 -42.78
CA PRO A 417 24.74 7.17 -43.88
C PRO A 417 24.39 5.95 -44.75
N GLN A 418 25.37 5.10 -45.05
CA GLN A 418 25.27 3.95 -45.95
C GLN A 418 24.98 2.61 -45.27
N GLY A 419 24.89 2.55 -43.93
CA GLY A 419 24.70 1.28 -43.22
C GLY A 419 24.99 1.37 -41.72
N VAL A 420 25.04 0.22 -41.04
CA VAL A 420 25.38 0.13 -39.62
C VAL A 420 26.69 -0.63 -39.47
N ILE A 421 27.62 -0.09 -38.69
CA ILE A 421 28.86 -0.77 -38.29
C ILE A 421 28.67 -1.27 -36.87
N GLU A 422 28.81 -2.58 -36.67
CA GLU A 422 28.88 -3.17 -35.34
C GLU A 422 30.31 -3.55 -35.00
N LYS A 423 30.75 -3.16 -33.80
CA LYS A 423 31.99 -3.65 -33.19
C LYS A 423 31.69 -4.20 -31.80
N SER A 424 32.53 -5.10 -31.32
CA SER A 424 32.32 -5.75 -30.03
C SER A 424 33.61 -5.79 -29.22
N VAL A 425 33.49 -5.68 -27.91
CA VAL A 425 34.56 -5.90 -26.94
C VAL A 425 34.17 -7.09 -26.08
N GLU A 426 34.98 -8.15 -26.11
CA GLU A 426 34.82 -9.28 -25.21
C GLU A 426 35.37 -8.92 -23.83
N VAL A 427 34.55 -9.01 -22.79
CA VAL A 427 35.00 -8.69 -21.42
C VAL A 427 34.70 -9.84 -20.48
N THR A 428 35.72 -10.20 -19.69
CA THR A 428 35.64 -11.24 -18.66
C THR A 428 35.89 -10.63 -17.30
N TRP A 429 34.93 -10.72 -16.39
CA TRP A 429 35.11 -10.40 -14.97
C TRP A 429 35.37 -11.67 -14.18
N LYS A 430 36.47 -11.71 -13.45
CA LYS A 430 36.86 -12.81 -12.57
C LYS A 430 36.30 -12.59 -11.17
N ARG A 431 35.69 -13.62 -10.59
CA ARG A 431 35.20 -13.58 -9.21
C ARG A 431 36.36 -13.34 -8.26
N VAL A 432 36.22 -12.31 -7.43
CA VAL A 432 37.12 -12.04 -6.30
C VAL A 432 36.43 -12.32 -4.97
N PHE A 433 35.12 -12.09 -4.91
CA PHE A 433 34.34 -12.26 -3.70
C PHE A 433 33.80 -13.69 -3.62
N PRO A 434 34.22 -14.50 -2.61
CA PRO A 434 33.64 -15.81 -2.40
C PRO A 434 32.18 -15.70 -1.98
N GLU A 435 31.39 -16.76 -2.19
CA GLU A 435 29.98 -16.76 -1.78
C GLU A 435 29.85 -16.74 -0.24
N PRO A 436 28.82 -16.08 0.31
CA PRO A 436 28.60 -16.08 1.75
C PRO A 436 28.28 -17.49 2.26
N VAL A 437 28.97 -17.93 3.30
CA VAL A 437 28.72 -19.21 3.99
C VAL A 437 27.94 -18.93 5.26
N LEU A 438 26.68 -19.37 5.30
CA LEU A 438 25.77 -19.09 6.41
C LEU A 438 25.67 -20.26 7.38
N LYS A 439 25.55 -19.93 8.66
CA LYS A 439 25.23 -20.86 9.74
C LYS A 439 24.16 -20.26 10.64
N LEU A 440 23.08 -21.01 10.86
CA LEU A 440 22.00 -20.68 11.78
C LEU A 440 21.82 -21.85 12.75
N SER A 441 21.99 -21.59 14.05
CA SER A 441 21.76 -22.58 15.10
C SER A 441 20.46 -22.26 15.81
N ALA A 442 19.50 -23.20 15.76
CA ALA A 442 18.22 -23.11 16.47
C ALA A 442 17.96 -24.42 17.22
N PRO A 443 17.28 -24.38 18.39
CA PRO A 443 16.89 -25.58 19.09
C PRO A 443 15.79 -26.34 18.32
N LYS A 444 15.71 -27.66 18.47
CA LYS A 444 14.63 -28.46 17.84
C LYS A 444 13.25 -28.11 18.36
N ALA A 445 13.17 -27.68 19.63
CA ALA A 445 11.92 -27.32 20.29
C ALA A 445 12.12 -26.05 21.13
N TRP A 446 11.05 -25.28 21.29
CA TRP A 446 11.01 -24.07 22.11
C TRP A 446 9.78 -24.07 23.00
N ASP A 447 9.98 -23.69 24.26
CA ASP A 447 8.91 -23.61 25.26
C ASP A 447 7.96 -22.44 25.05
N GLY A 448 8.17 -21.57 24.05
CA GLY A 448 7.28 -20.45 23.74
C GLY A 448 7.20 -19.34 24.80
N ARG A 449 8.03 -19.37 25.85
CA ARG A 449 7.97 -18.45 27.00
C ARG A 449 9.32 -17.86 27.36
N THR A 450 10.38 -18.67 27.32
CA THR A 450 11.76 -18.23 27.53
C THR A 450 12.24 -17.52 26.27
N GLU A 451 12.77 -16.30 26.38
CA GLU A 451 13.26 -15.58 25.20
C GLU A 451 14.33 -16.40 24.45
N LEU A 452 14.13 -16.60 23.15
CA LEU A 452 15.04 -17.33 22.27
C LEU A 452 15.70 -16.38 21.28
N ARG A 453 17.02 -16.26 21.34
CA ARG A 453 17.83 -15.44 20.43
C ARG A 453 18.53 -16.31 19.40
N LEU A 454 18.25 -16.07 18.13
CA LEU A 454 18.86 -16.77 16.99
C LEU A 454 19.77 -15.81 16.24
N LYS A 455 21.02 -16.22 16.02
CA LYS A 455 22.02 -15.44 15.29
C LYS A 455 22.27 -16.09 13.93
N LEU A 456 22.20 -15.28 12.87
CA LEU A 456 22.72 -15.66 11.56
C LEU A 456 24.22 -15.36 11.53
N ASP A 457 25.03 -16.41 11.51
CA ASP A 457 26.48 -16.29 11.40
C ASP A 457 26.91 -16.38 9.92
N VAL A 458 27.76 -15.44 9.50
CA VAL A 458 28.38 -15.44 8.17
C VAL A 458 29.81 -15.91 8.38
N VAL A 459 30.04 -17.21 8.22
CA VAL A 459 31.27 -17.91 8.63
C VAL A 459 32.52 -17.32 7.96
N ASN A 460 32.41 -16.87 6.71
CA ASN A 460 33.48 -16.19 5.97
C ASN A 460 33.36 -14.65 5.97
N GLY A 461 32.60 -14.07 6.92
CA GLY A 461 32.26 -12.66 6.95
C GLY A 461 33.47 -11.72 7.12
N GLU A 462 34.49 -12.12 7.89
CA GLU A 462 35.74 -11.33 8.03
C GLU A 462 36.49 -11.24 6.71
N SER A 463 36.61 -12.36 5.99
CA SER A 463 37.23 -12.41 4.66
C SER A 463 36.49 -11.51 3.66
N LEU A 464 35.16 -11.50 3.68
CA LEU A 464 34.36 -10.60 2.85
C LEU A 464 34.61 -9.13 3.21
N THR A 465 34.73 -8.80 4.50
CA THR A 465 35.00 -7.42 4.95
C THR A 465 36.36 -6.95 4.47
N ALA A 466 37.38 -7.80 4.57
CA ALA A 466 38.73 -7.51 4.11
C ALA A 466 38.76 -7.20 2.60
N LEU A 467 37.90 -7.84 1.82
CA LEU A 467 37.73 -7.58 0.38
C LEU A 467 36.88 -6.33 0.08
N LYS A 468 36.33 -5.65 1.08
CA LYS A 468 35.41 -4.50 0.94
C LYS A 468 34.21 -4.86 0.08
N ASP A 469 33.47 -5.87 0.53
CA ASP A 469 32.29 -6.43 -0.14
C ASP A 469 31.07 -5.48 -0.21
N GLY A 470 31.15 -4.33 0.48
CA GLY A 470 30.18 -3.25 0.39
C GLY A 470 29.09 -3.33 1.46
N GLN A 471 27.94 -2.71 1.18
CA GLN A 471 26.82 -2.69 2.12
C GLN A 471 26.24 -4.10 2.31
N ARG A 472 25.90 -4.43 3.57
CA ARG A 472 25.33 -5.71 3.96
C ARG A 472 23.90 -5.54 4.47
N ALA A 473 23.03 -6.48 4.12
CA ALA A 473 21.65 -6.53 4.55
C ALA A 473 21.32 -7.90 5.15
N TYR A 474 20.53 -7.87 6.22
CA TYR A 474 20.01 -9.06 6.88
C TYR A 474 18.48 -9.01 6.83
N ARG A 475 17.85 -10.12 6.50
CA ARG A 475 16.39 -10.23 6.48
C ARG A 475 15.97 -11.55 7.10
N TRP A 476 14.88 -11.51 7.86
CA TRP A 476 14.29 -12.68 8.49
C TRP A 476 12.85 -12.86 8.03
N LYS A 477 12.39 -14.10 7.96
CA LYS A 477 10.99 -14.44 7.74
C LYS A 477 10.59 -15.53 8.71
N VAL A 478 9.52 -15.28 9.46
CA VAL A 478 8.96 -16.19 10.45
C VAL A 478 7.54 -16.53 10.03
N THR A 479 7.23 -17.82 9.94
CA THR A 479 5.89 -18.31 9.53
C THR A 479 5.51 -19.56 10.32
N GLY A 480 4.22 -19.90 10.37
CA GLY A 480 3.73 -21.04 11.14
C GLY A 480 3.12 -20.57 12.47
N ALA A 481 3.57 -21.12 13.59
CA ALA A 481 3.08 -20.74 14.92
C ALA A 481 3.22 -19.21 15.15
N PRO A 482 2.17 -18.50 15.64
CA PRO A 482 2.23 -17.07 15.92
C PRO A 482 3.18 -16.78 17.08
N VAL A 483 4.12 -15.87 16.86
CA VAL A 483 5.12 -15.48 17.85
C VAL A 483 5.33 -13.97 17.86
N ILE A 484 5.58 -13.42 19.04
CA ILE A 484 6.14 -12.08 19.20
C ILE A 484 7.62 -12.19 18.88
N SER A 485 8.04 -11.53 17.80
CA SER A 485 9.43 -11.52 17.36
C SER A 485 9.95 -10.10 17.14
N GLU A 486 11.27 -9.94 17.23
CA GLU A 486 11.99 -8.71 16.95
C GLU A 486 13.24 -9.03 16.12
N VAL A 487 13.50 -8.23 15.10
CA VAL A 487 14.69 -8.36 14.25
C VAL A 487 15.66 -7.24 14.59
N ALA A 488 16.87 -7.61 14.99
CA ALA A 488 17.98 -6.72 15.27
C ALA A 488 19.18 -7.10 14.40
N GLY A 489 19.15 -6.66 13.13
CA GLY A 489 20.17 -6.98 12.13
C GLY A 489 20.33 -8.49 11.92
N TYR A 490 21.50 -9.03 12.27
CA TYR A 490 21.82 -10.45 12.17
C TYR A 490 21.21 -11.32 13.29
N THR A 491 20.39 -10.75 14.18
CA THR A 491 19.74 -11.47 15.29
C THR A 491 18.22 -11.42 15.15
N LEU A 492 17.58 -12.58 15.27
CA LEU A 492 16.14 -12.72 15.49
C LEU A 492 15.89 -13.06 16.96
N ILE A 493 15.04 -12.28 17.63
CA ILE A 493 14.65 -12.47 19.01
C ILE A 493 13.20 -12.94 19.03
N LEU A 494 12.95 -14.17 19.46
CA LEU A 494 11.62 -14.71 19.70
C LEU A 494 11.29 -14.51 21.19
N LYS A 495 10.35 -13.62 21.48
CA LYS A 495 10.01 -13.25 22.86
C LYS A 495 8.98 -14.18 23.46
N ARG A 496 7.96 -14.54 22.67
CA ARG A 496 6.79 -15.26 23.19
C ARG A 496 5.97 -15.92 22.09
N ALA A 497 5.52 -17.15 22.31
CA ALA A 497 4.56 -17.83 21.45
C ALA A 497 3.11 -17.55 21.87
N MET A 498 2.24 -17.35 20.89
CA MET A 498 0.79 -17.20 21.05
C MET A 498 0.01 -18.43 20.53
N GLY A 499 0.74 -19.41 19.98
CA GLY A 499 0.22 -20.67 19.49
C GLY A 499 1.32 -21.73 19.47
N ALA A 500 0.93 -22.97 19.21
CA ALA A 500 1.81 -24.13 19.21
C ALA A 500 2.03 -24.66 17.79
N GLY A 501 2.95 -25.62 17.68
CA GLY A 501 3.26 -26.29 16.42
C GLY A 501 4.51 -25.74 15.74
N ARG A 502 4.62 -26.03 14.45
CA ARG A 502 5.83 -25.73 13.68
C ARG A 502 6.02 -24.23 13.46
N LEU A 503 7.22 -23.74 13.79
CA LEU A 503 7.71 -22.40 13.46
C LEU A 503 8.82 -22.50 12.42
N ASN A 504 8.58 -21.98 11.21
CA ASN A 504 9.57 -21.93 10.15
C ASN A 504 10.29 -20.60 10.19
N ILE A 505 11.62 -20.65 10.26
CA ILE A 505 12.49 -19.47 10.36
C ILE A 505 13.44 -19.49 9.17
N ALA A 506 13.31 -18.51 8.29
CA ALA A 506 14.25 -18.27 7.20
C ALA A 506 15.05 -17.00 7.47
N ALA A 507 16.36 -17.10 7.29
CA ALA A 507 17.31 -16.01 7.46
C ALA A 507 18.06 -15.80 6.15
N TYR A 508 18.24 -14.55 5.77
CA TYR A 508 18.88 -14.14 4.53
C TYR A 508 19.97 -13.13 4.84
N PHE A 509 21.10 -13.30 4.17
CA PHE A 509 22.20 -12.36 4.12
C PHE A 509 22.40 -11.93 2.68
N ASP A 510 22.59 -10.64 2.43
CA ASP A 510 23.01 -10.11 1.15
C ASP A 510 24.14 -9.10 1.34
N SER A 511 25.08 -9.11 0.40
CA SER A 511 26.20 -8.19 0.30
C SER A 511 26.29 -7.67 -1.13
N GLN A 512 26.61 -6.38 -1.28
CA GLN A 512 26.68 -5.71 -2.58
C GLN A 512 27.52 -6.48 -3.61
N ARG A 513 28.66 -7.05 -3.20
CA ARG A 513 29.60 -7.73 -4.13
C ARG A 513 29.69 -9.24 -3.94
N ALA A 514 29.64 -9.74 -2.71
CA ALA A 514 29.69 -11.19 -2.47
C ALA A 514 28.39 -11.89 -2.88
N GLY A 515 27.30 -11.12 -2.98
CA GLY A 515 25.97 -11.62 -3.22
C GLY A 515 25.31 -12.12 -1.95
N GLY A 516 24.41 -13.09 -2.08
CA GLY A 516 23.43 -13.39 -1.05
C GLY A 516 23.17 -14.87 -0.92
N ALA A 517 22.84 -15.26 0.30
CA ALA A 517 22.52 -16.62 0.67
C ALA A 517 21.34 -16.62 1.64
N GLY A 518 20.61 -17.73 1.66
CA GLY A 518 19.51 -17.95 2.58
C GLY A 518 19.63 -19.32 3.22
N LEU A 519 19.21 -19.42 4.46
CA LEU A 519 19.08 -20.68 5.19
C LEU A 519 17.75 -20.70 5.93
N ALA A 520 17.14 -21.87 6.02
CA ALA A 520 15.91 -22.07 6.78
C ALA A 520 16.13 -23.14 7.85
N THR A 521 15.42 -22.99 8.97
CA THR A 521 15.34 -23.97 10.04
C THR A 521 13.92 -24.01 10.59
N GLU A 522 13.58 -25.09 11.28
CA GLU A 522 12.29 -25.29 11.90
C GLU A 522 12.48 -25.47 13.41
N VAL A 523 11.57 -24.88 14.18
CA VAL A 523 11.51 -25.04 15.64
C VAL A 523 10.09 -25.49 15.99
N GLU A 524 9.97 -26.60 16.74
CA GLU A 524 8.68 -27.04 17.25
C GLU A 524 8.31 -26.22 18.50
N VAL A 525 7.22 -25.48 18.44
CA VAL A 525 6.72 -24.68 19.57
C VAL A 525 5.78 -25.54 20.40
N ALA A 526 6.12 -25.74 21.66
CA ALA A 526 5.29 -26.53 22.57
C ALA A 526 3.90 -25.90 22.77
N GLU A 527 2.92 -26.71 23.17
CA GLU A 527 1.66 -26.18 23.67
C GLU A 527 1.88 -25.42 24.97
N GLN A 528 1.18 -24.30 25.11
CA GLN A 528 1.44 -23.34 26.15
C GLN A 528 0.32 -23.32 27.18
N PRO A 529 0.61 -23.34 28.49
CA PRO A 529 -0.41 -23.10 29.50
C PRO A 529 -0.89 -21.64 29.45
N LEU A 530 -2.08 -21.41 30.00
CA LEU A 530 -2.57 -20.07 30.31
C LEU A 530 -1.59 -19.36 31.23
N ASP A 531 -1.39 -18.06 31.00
CA ASP A 531 -0.51 -17.26 31.84
C ASP A 531 -1.07 -17.09 33.24
N SER A 532 -0.16 -17.12 34.21
CA SER A 532 -0.45 -16.67 35.57
C SER A 532 -0.93 -15.22 35.56
N TRP A 533 -1.96 -14.93 36.36
CA TRP A 533 -2.50 -13.58 36.48
C TRP A 533 -1.44 -12.59 36.97
N ARG A 534 -1.27 -11.48 36.25
CA ARG A 534 -0.38 -10.38 36.62
C ARG A 534 -1.16 -9.32 37.39
N ALA A 535 -0.89 -9.15 38.68
CA ALA A 535 -1.56 -8.13 39.49
C ALA A 535 -1.32 -6.72 38.91
N ARG A 536 -2.32 -5.84 39.04
CA ARG A 536 -2.18 -4.43 38.68
C ARG A 536 -1.12 -3.80 39.60
N PRO A 537 -0.11 -3.10 39.06
CA PRO A 537 0.81 -2.33 39.90
C PRO A 537 0.05 -1.28 40.71
N GLU A 538 0.44 -1.07 41.96
CA GLU A 538 -0.13 0.00 42.77
C GLU A 538 0.15 1.36 42.11
N PRO A 539 -0.87 2.22 41.92
CA PRO A 539 -0.68 3.54 41.31
C PRO A 539 0.15 4.47 42.22
N GLU A 540 0.81 5.46 41.62
CA GLU A 540 1.49 6.53 42.38
C GLU A 540 0.50 7.34 43.21
N SER A 541 -0.65 7.67 42.61
CA SER A 541 -1.82 8.26 43.28
C SER A 541 -3.10 7.80 42.59
N GLU A 542 -4.15 7.55 43.38
CA GLU A 542 -5.49 7.24 42.89
C GLU A 542 -6.52 7.72 43.93
N LEU A 543 -7.51 8.46 43.45
CA LEU A 543 -8.72 8.78 44.20
C LEU A 543 -9.90 8.15 43.45
N PRO A 544 -10.75 7.35 44.13
CA PRO A 544 -11.96 6.81 43.51
C PRO A 544 -12.83 7.95 42.96
N VAL A 545 -13.48 7.75 41.83
CA VAL A 545 -14.41 8.73 41.24
C VAL A 545 -15.78 8.12 41.01
N ASP A 546 -16.82 8.96 40.93
CA ASP A 546 -18.19 8.49 40.75
C ASP A 546 -18.33 7.59 39.51
N GLY A 547 -19.06 6.48 39.68
CA GLY A 547 -19.35 5.52 38.61
C GLY A 547 -18.18 4.61 38.22
N GLN A 548 -17.03 4.70 38.91
CA GLN A 548 -15.83 3.95 38.55
C GLN A 548 -16.01 2.43 38.67
N PHE A 549 -15.42 1.73 37.71
CA PHE A 549 -15.39 0.27 37.65
C PHE A 549 -14.02 -0.26 38.11
N TYR A 550 -14.05 -1.31 38.94
CA TYR A 550 -12.87 -2.06 39.35
C TYR A 550 -12.92 -3.48 38.78
N ALA A 551 -11.89 -3.86 38.02
CA ALA A 551 -11.80 -5.22 37.49
C ALA A 551 -11.44 -6.23 38.60
N ARG A 552 -12.05 -7.41 38.54
CA ARG A 552 -11.64 -8.56 39.35
C ARG A 552 -10.22 -8.99 38.98
N GLU A 553 -9.37 -9.18 39.98
CA GLU A 553 -8.05 -9.76 39.83
C GLU A 553 -8.08 -11.30 39.80
N GLY A 554 -6.91 -11.94 39.82
CA GLY A 554 -6.76 -13.39 39.78
C GLY A 554 -7.33 -14.12 41.01
N ASP A 555 -7.50 -13.42 42.12
CA ASP A 555 -8.20 -13.91 43.33
C ASP A 555 -9.73 -13.75 43.25
N GLY A 556 -10.24 -13.14 42.17
CA GLY A 556 -11.65 -12.88 41.95
C GLY A 556 -12.20 -11.63 42.63
N LEU A 557 -11.35 -10.79 43.23
CA LEU A 557 -11.76 -9.57 43.95
C LEU A 557 -11.23 -8.32 43.23
N GLY A 558 -11.92 -7.19 43.40
CA GLY A 558 -11.43 -5.89 42.91
C GLY A 558 -10.55 -5.21 43.97
N LYS A 559 -9.52 -4.49 43.53
CA LYS A 559 -8.67 -3.68 44.42
C LYS A 559 -8.90 -2.19 44.18
N LEU A 560 -9.45 -1.52 45.18
CA LEU A 560 -9.59 -0.08 45.24
C LEU A 560 -8.38 0.52 45.95
N TYR A 561 -7.67 1.39 45.25
CA TYR A 561 -6.61 2.20 45.84
C TYR A 561 -7.14 3.60 46.16
N CYS A 562 -6.88 4.07 47.37
CA CYS A 562 -7.11 5.46 47.76
C CYS A 562 -5.80 6.00 48.33
N LYS A 563 -5.04 6.69 47.47
CA LYS A 563 -3.66 7.08 47.73
C LYS A 563 -3.38 8.47 47.16
N GLY A 564 -2.80 9.32 47.98
CA GLY A 564 -2.45 10.68 47.59
C GLY A 564 -1.89 11.48 48.75
N THR A 565 -2.01 12.79 48.65
CA THR A 565 -1.53 13.76 49.64
C THR A 565 -2.67 14.66 50.07
N LEU A 566 -2.79 14.95 51.36
CA LEU A 566 -3.79 15.87 51.88
C LEU A 566 -3.42 17.32 51.55
N ALA A 567 -4.45 18.16 51.33
CA ALA A 567 -4.27 19.59 51.16
C ALA A 567 -3.72 20.25 52.45
N ALA A 568 -4.24 19.85 53.61
CA ALA A 568 -3.86 20.35 54.94
C ALA A 568 -3.31 19.24 55.84
N GLU A 569 -2.56 19.63 56.87
CA GLU A 569 -2.14 18.72 57.95
C GLU A 569 -3.36 18.14 58.67
N ALA A 570 -3.26 16.88 59.07
CA ALA A 570 -4.28 16.17 59.85
C ALA A 570 -3.61 15.25 60.86
N GLN A 571 -4.27 14.92 61.96
CA GLN A 571 -3.76 13.93 62.90
C GLN A 571 -4.18 12.51 62.51
N LYS A 572 -5.33 12.38 61.85
CA LYS A 572 -5.95 11.11 61.48
C LYS A 572 -6.56 11.20 60.08
N VAL A 573 -6.31 10.18 59.25
CA VAL A 573 -7.03 9.95 57.99
C VAL A 573 -7.82 8.66 58.12
N THR A 574 -9.09 8.68 57.73
CA THR A 574 -9.98 7.51 57.78
C THR A 574 -10.63 7.30 56.42
N LEU A 575 -10.56 6.10 55.87
CA LEU A 575 -11.33 5.67 54.70
C LEU A 575 -12.47 4.76 55.16
N LYS A 576 -13.70 5.16 54.87
CA LYS A 576 -14.90 4.35 55.06
C LYS A 576 -15.35 3.76 53.73
N LEU A 577 -15.70 2.47 53.73
CA LEU A 577 -16.25 1.76 52.58
C LEU A 577 -17.67 1.32 52.90
N TYR A 578 -18.60 1.69 52.03
CA TYR A 578 -20.01 1.33 52.09
C TYR A 578 -20.34 0.38 50.93
N ALA A 579 -21.18 -0.61 51.19
CA ALA A 579 -21.80 -1.48 50.19
C ALA A 579 -23.32 -1.40 50.36
N ASP A 580 -24.03 -1.00 49.31
CA ASP A 580 -25.49 -0.76 49.32
C ASP A 580 -25.92 0.09 50.52
N GLU A 581 -25.22 1.23 50.68
CA GLU A 581 -25.36 2.21 51.79
C GLU A 581 -25.04 1.71 53.20
N LYS A 582 -24.61 0.45 53.37
CA LYS A 582 -24.18 -0.09 54.67
C LYS A 582 -22.67 0.02 54.79
N LEU A 583 -22.18 0.56 55.90
CA LEU A 583 -20.74 0.56 56.21
C LEU A 583 -20.26 -0.89 56.33
N VAL A 584 -19.30 -1.29 55.51
CA VAL A 584 -18.75 -2.65 55.47
C VAL A 584 -17.28 -2.71 55.87
N ASP A 585 -16.55 -1.60 55.77
CA ASP A 585 -15.19 -1.49 56.30
C ASP A 585 -14.82 -0.06 56.67
N GLU A 586 -13.91 0.10 57.62
CA GLU A 586 -13.34 1.38 58.03
C GLU A 586 -11.85 1.20 58.38
N ALA A 587 -10.99 1.92 57.66
CA ALA A 587 -9.55 1.92 57.90
C ALA A 587 -9.09 3.31 58.34
N THR A 588 -8.20 3.36 59.33
CA THR A 588 -7.64 4.60 59.86
C THR A 588 -6.11 4.53 59.85
N GLN A 589 -5.46 5.63 59.50
CA GLN A 589 -4.01 5.81 59.68
C GLN A 589 -3.68 7.23 60.13
N VAL A 590 -2.49 7.40 60.72
CA VAL A 590 -1.82 8.72 60.78
C VAL A 590 -1.33 9.07 59.37
N PRO A 591 -1.36 10.34 58.92
CA PRO A 591 -0.76 10.70 57.65
C PRO A 591 0.72 10.29 57.57
N LEU A 592 1.11 9.79 56.40
CA LEU A 592 2.50 9.50 56.06
C LEU A 592 3.29 10.82 55.92
N ALA A 593 4.63 10.71 55.89
CA ALA A 593 5.51 11.84 55.65
C ALA A 593 5.05 12.67 54.43
N GLY A 594 5.06 14.00 54.57
CA GLY A 594 4.59 14.91 53.53
C GLY A 594 3.07 14.91 53.31
N LYS A 595 2.27 14.63 54.36
CA LYS A 595 0.80 14.56 54.34
C LYS A 595 0.21 13.44 53.48
N GLY A 596 0.98 12.38 53.23
CA GLY A 596 0.56 11.26 52.39
C GLY A 596 -0.49 10.38 53.07
N TYR A 597 -1.29 9.65 52.29
CA TYR A 597 -2.13 8.56 52.79
C TYR A 597 -2.17 7.41 51.78
N ARG A 598 -2.41 6.19 52.27
CA ARG A 598 -2.49 5.00 51.43
C ARG A 598 -3.44 3.97 52.04
N PHE A 599 -4.60 3.83 51.41
CA PHE A 599 -5.55 2.77 51.71
C PHE A 599 -5.70 1.83 50.50
N VAL A 600 -5.86 0.55 50.79
CA VAL A 600 -6.22 -0.46 49.80
C VAL A 600 -7.44 -1.19 50.34
N GLN A 601 -8.52 -1.19 49.56
CA GLN A 601 -9.78 -1.84 49.91
C GLN A 601 -10.14 -2.92 48.89
N THR A 602 -10.75 -3.99 49.39
CA THR A 602 -11.13 -5.12 48.56
C THR A 602 -12.62 -5.09 48.27
N LEU A 603 -12.97 -5.14 46.99
CA LEU A 603 -14.36 -5.13 46.51
C LEU A 603 -14.77 -6.53 46.09
N LYS A 604 -15.89 -7.01 46.63
CA LYS A 604 -16.48 -8.27 46.18
C LYS A 604 -17.22 -8.02 44.86
N PRO A 605 -17.11 -8.92 43.88
CA PRO A 605 -17.93 -8.81 42.68
C PRO A 605 -19.39 -9.14 43.01
N GLY A 606 -20.29 -8.52 42.27
CA GLY A 606 -21.74 -8.67 42.44
C GLY A 606 -22.47 -7.41 42.06
N LEU A 607 -23.80 -7.48 41.97
CA LEU A 607 -24.66 -6.31 41.76
C LEU A 607 -24.75 -5.47 43.05
N ILE A 608 -23.60 -4.97 43.50
CA ILE A 608 -23.38 -4.22 44.74
C ILE A 608 -22.91 -2.82 44.34
N ARG A 609 -23.52 -1.78 44.92
CA ARG A 609 -23.02 -0.41 44.78
C ARG A 609 -22.13 -0.06 45.95
N TYR A 610 -20.88 0.22 45.64
CA TYR A 610 -19.91 0.69 46.62
C TYR A 610 -19.85 2.22 46.64
N ARG A 611 -19.51 2.75 47.81
CA ARG A 611 -19.27 4.16 48.06
C ARG A 611 -18.14 4.31 49.06
N VAL A 612 -17.30 5.31 48.89
CA VAL A 612 -16.21 5.63 49.83
C VAL A 612 -16.33 7.04 50.37
N GLU A 613 -15.90 7.22 51.61
CA GLU A 613 -15.65 8.53 52.22
C GLU A 613 -14.24 8.55 52.81
N LEU A 614 -13.43 9.52 52.36
CA LEU A 614 -12.15 9.83 52.96
C LEU A 614 -12.33 11.00 53.91
N LEU A 615 -11.94 10.82 55.16
CA LEU A 615 -12.06 11.78 56.23
C LEU A 615 -10.66 12.18 56.72
N ALA A 616 -10.43 13.47 56.97
CA ALA A 616 -9.27 13.99 57.70
C ALA A 616 -9.77 14.63 59.01
N ASP A 617 -9.30 14.13 60.16
CA ASP A 617 -9.76 14.53 61.50
C ASP A 617 -11.29 14.56 61.63
N GLY A 618 -11.95 13.56 61.02
CA GLY A 618 -13.40 13.39 61.04
C GLY A 618 -14.18 14.25 60.02
N LYS A 619 -13.50 15.11 59.23
CA LYS A 619 -14.12 15.91 58.17
C LYS A 619 -13.92 15.27 56.80
N ALA A 620 -14.96 15.18 55.98
CA ALA A 620 -14.85 14.65 54.62
C ALA A 620 -13.94 15.53 53.75
N VAL A 621 -12.94 14.89 53.14
CA VAL A 621 -12.00 15.51 52.19
C VAL A 621 -12.15 14.93 50.78
N HIS A 622 -12.74 13.75 50.65
CA HIS A 622 -13.08 13.15 49.36
C HIS A 622 -14.23 12.14 49.53
N ALA A 623 -15.07 11.99 48.51
CA ALA A 623 -16.09 10.96 48.45
C ALA A 623 -16.31 10.52 47.00
N ALA A 624 -16.70 9.27 46.81
CA ALA A 624 -17.13 8.75 45.52
C ALA A 624 -18.19 7.67 45.71
N ALA A 625 -19.15 7.61 44.79
CA ALA A 625 -20.29 6.70 44.84
C ALA A 625 -20.51 5.96 43.51
N ASP A 626 -21.46 5.03 43.50
CA ASP A 626 -21.80 4.17 42.34
C ASP A 626 -20.60 3.37 41.79
N LEU A 627 -19.68 3.02 42.70
CA LEU A 627 -18.50 2.20 42.41
C LEU A 627 -18.93 0.73 42.25
N VAL A 628 -18.39 0.04 41.26
CA VAL A 628 -18.78 -1.35 40.95
C VAL A 628 -17.56 -2.23 40.69
N CYS A 629 -17.68 -3.54 40.96
CA CYS A 629 -16.59 -4.50 40.78
C CYS A 629 -17.04 -5.69 39.91
N GLY A 630 -16.31 -5.98 38.83
CA GLY A 630 -16.70 -7.02 37.87
C GLY A 630 -15.64 -7.35 36.82
N ASP A 631 -16.06 -7.78 35.63
CA ASP A 631 -15.14 -8.15 34.54
C ASP A 631 -15.06 -7.16 33.39
N ALA A 632 -13.86 -6.97 32.85
CA ALA A 632 -13.59 -6.04 31.75
C ALA A 632 -13.14 -6.75 30.47
N PHE A 633 -13.66 -6.28 29.34
CA PHE A 633 -13.35 -6.77 27.99
C PHE A 633 -13.13 -5.60 27.02
N ILE A 634 -12.41 -5.87 25.94
CA ILE A 634 -12.21 -4.91 24.83
C ILE A 634 -13.06 -5.34 23.63
N ILE A 635 -13.67 -4.36 22.97
CA ILE A 635 -14.19 -4.50 21.60
C ILE A 635 -13.28 -3.71 20.66
N GLN A 636 -12.82 -4.33 19.57
CA GLN A 636 -11.94 -3.71 18.59
C GLN A 636 -12.29 -4.21 17.18
N GLY A 637 -11.88 -3.45 16.16
CA GLY A 637 -12.06 -3.79 14.76
C GLY A 637 -12.61 -2.61 13.96
N GLN A 638 -13.54 -2.86 13.04
CA GLN A 638 -14.12 -1.81 12.20
C GLN A 638 -15.60 -1.52 12.46
N SER A 639 -16.34 -1.06 11.45
CA SER A 639 -17.71 -0.55 11.60
C SER A 639 -18.69 -1.54 12.21
N ASN A 640 -18.59 -2.84 11.94
CA ASN A 640 -19.42 -3.86 12.60
C ASN A 640 -18.98 -4.17 14.05
N ALA A 641 -17.76 -3.81 14.46
CA ALA A 641 -17.37 -3.76 15.87
C ALA A 641 -17.83 -2.46 16.56
N VAL A 642 -17.84 -1.34 15.83
CA VAL A 642 -18.44 -0.06 16.30
C VAL A 642 -19.94 -0.23 16.53
N ALA A 643 -20.64 -0.83 15.57
CA ALA A 643 -22.05 -1.22 15.64
C ALA A 643 -22.98 -0.08 16.08
N THR A 644 -22.83 1.11 15.49
CA THR A 644 -23.70 2.28 15.72
C THR A 644 -24.67 2.56 14.58
N ASP A 645 -24.51 1.90 13.43
CA ASP A 645 -25.37 2.07 12.24
C ASP A 645 -26.50 1.02 12.21
N PHE A 646 -27.45 1.15 13.15
CA PHE A 646 -28.55 0.19 13.33
C PHE A 646 -29.96 0.82 13.23
N GLY A 647 -30.05 2.05 12.72
CA GLY A 647 -31.30 2.82 12.62
C GLY A 647 -31.23 4.19 13.30
N LYS A 648 -32.30 5.00 13.24
CA LYS A 648 -32.30 6.38 13.80
C LYS A 648 -32.43 6.43 15.32
N GLU A 649 -33.18 5.53 15.90
CA GLU A 649 -33.42 5.47 17.35
C GLU A 649 -32.37 4.61 18.05
N ASN A 650 -32.07 4.92 19.30
CA ASN A 650 -31.31 4.02 20.18
C ASN A 650 -32.31 3.23 21.04
N PRO A 651 -32.62 1.97 20.70
CA PRO A 651 -33.66 1.20 21.39
C PRO A 651 -33.17 0.56 22.69
N LEU A 652 -31.86 0.57 22.97
CA LEU A 652 -31.27 -0.04 24.15
C LEU A 652 -30.99 1.03 25.22
N PRO A 653 -31.80 1.13 26.28
CA PRO A 653 -31.51 2.05 27.37
C PRO A 653 -30.24 1.60 28.12
N PRO A 654 -29.47 2.56 28.68
CA PRO A 654 -28.32 2.26 29.52
C PRO A 654 -28.66 1.28 30.65
N ASN A 655 -27.73 0.40 30.96
CA ASN A 655 -27.83 -0.55 32.06
C ASN A 655 -26.85 -0.10 33.16
N PRO A 656 -27.30 0.07 34.42
CA PRO A 656 -26.44 0.56 35.51
C PRO A 656 -25.26 -0.37 35.83
N TRP A 657 -25.28 -1.62 35.37
CA TRP A 657 -24.23 -2.61 35.61
C TRP A 657 -23.34 -2.88 34.40
N VAL A 658 -23.64 -2.24 33.25
CA VAL A 658 -22.76 -2.27 32.07
C VAL A 658 -22.01 -0.94 32.03
N ARG A 659 -20.69 -0.98 32.23
CA ARG A 659 -19.82 0.19 32.33
C ARG A 659 -18.92 0.35 31.12
N THR A 660 -18.46 1.59 30.93
CA THR A 660 -17.35 1.89 30.04
C THR A 660 -16.66 3.18 30.50
N PHE A 661 -15.57 3.55 29.83
CA PHE A 661 -14.76 4.72 30.15
C PHE A 661 -14.46 5.57 28.92
N GLY A 662 -14.66 6.88 29.05
CA GLY A 662 -14.28 7.86 28.05
C GLY A 662 -15.22 7.92 26.85
N ALA A 663 -14.66 8.17 25.66
CA ALA A 663 -15.40 8.30 24.41
C ALA A 663 -14.69 7.62 23.24
N THR A 664 -15.45 7.15 22.25
CA THR A 664 -14.98 6.55 20.98
C THR A 664 -14.58 7.59 19.92
N ASP A 665 -14.54 8.88 20.30
CA ASP A 665 -14.20 10.00 19.43
C ASP A 665 -12.84 9.81 18.72
N GLY A 666 -12.78 10.17 17.44
CA GLY A 666 -11.59 10.00 16.60
C GLY A 666 -10.50 11.06 16.80
N SER A 667 -10.82 12.19 17.46
CA SER A 667 -9.87 13.28 17.71
C SER A 667 -9.02 13.02 18.96
N PRO A 668 -7.76 13.49 19.00
CA PRO A 668 -6.88 13.29 20.15
C PRO A 668 -7.45 13.80 21.49
N ASN A 669 -8.20 14.92 21.46
CA ASN A 669 -8.81 15.50 22.66
C ASN A 669 -10.11 14.79 23.04
N GLY A 670 -10.95 14.49 22.05
CA GLY A 670 -12.23 13.82 22.27
C GLY A 670 -12.05 12.41 22.82
N SER A 671 -11.04 11.68 22.36
CA SER A 671 -10.75 10.30 22.82
C SER A 671 -10.16 10.25 24.23
N ARG A 672 -9.65 11.39 24.73
CA ARG A 672 -8.96 11.49 26.03
C ARG A 672 -9.86 12.01 27.16
N GLN A 673 -11.16 11.80 27.04
CA GLN A 673 -12.13 12.13 28.07
C GLN A 673 -12.02 11.16 29.27
N LYS A 674 -11.85 11.71 30.48
CA LYS A 674 -11.81 10.95 31.74
C LYS A 674 -13.19 10.95 32.39
N LEU A 675 -14.04 10.00 31.99
CA LEU A 675 -15.38 9.89 32.54
C LEU A 675 -15.80 8.41 32.63
N TRP A 676 -16.45 8.08 33.73
CA TRP A 676 -17.08 6.79 33.98
C TRP A 676 -18.59 6.91 33.88
N GLY A 677 -19.26 5.81 33.53
CA GLY A 677 -20.71 5.74 33.59
C GLY A 677 -21.31 4.48 32.97
N PRO A 678 -22.65 4.36 33.04
CA PRO A 678 -23.39 3.38 32.26
C PRO A 678 -23.06 3.51 30.77
N ALA A 679 -22.81 2.39 30.10
CA ALA A 679 -22.53 2.40 28.68
C ALA A 679 -23.79 2.69 27.84
N GLU A 680 -23.57 3.26 26.66
CA GLU A 680 -24.55 3.57 25.63
C GLU A 680 -24.27 2.74 24.38
N ALA A 681 -25.32 2.27 23.70
CA ALA A 681 -25.15 1.61 22.39
C ALA A 681 -24.71 2.62 21.30
N ARG A 682 -25.22 3.86 21.36
CA ARG A 682 -24.81 4.98 20.50
C ARG A 682 -25.03 6.31 21.20
N ALA A 683 -24.03 7.19 21.17
CA ALA A 683 -24.09 8.50 21.82
C ALA A 683 -23.39 9.61 21.01
N ARG A 684 -23.80 10.86 21.22
CA ARG A 684 -23.16 12.02 20.56
C ARG A 684 -21.69 12.12 20.96
N GLY A 685 -20.81 12.24 19.96
CA GLY A 685 -19.36 12.32 20.16
C GLY A 685 -18.77 11.03 20.75
N GLY A 686 -19.48 9.89 20.63
CA GLY A 686 -18.97 8.60 21.10
C GLY A 686 -18.87 8.47 22.62
N ARG A 687 -19.46 9.38 23.39
CA ARG A 687 -19.37 9.39 24.86
C ARG A 687 -20.00 8.13 25.46
N LEU A 688 -19.24 7.38 26.26
CA LEU A 688 -19.66 6.11 26.86
C LEU A 688 -20.20 5.09 25.84
N GLU A 689 -19.77 5.16 24.58
CA GLU A 689 -20.31 4.33 23.52
C GLU A 689 -19.60 2.97 23.42
N ILE A 690 -20.37 1.89 23.30
CA ILE A 690 -19.85 0.53 23.11
C ILE A 690 -20.46 -0.25 21.94
N GLY A 691 -21.39 0.35 21.20
CA GLY A 691 -22.07 -0.29 20.08
C GLY A 691 -23.24 -1.18 20.49
N TYR A 692 -24.11 -1.51 19.53
CA TYR A 692 -25.34 -2.27 19.79
C TYR A 692 -25.07 -3.66 20.38
N TRP A 693 -24.28 -4.48 19.68
CA TRP A 693 -24.01 -5.84 20.13
C TRP A 693 -23.13 -5.86 21.39
N GLY A 694 -22.28 -4.85 21.57
CA GLY A 694 -21.53 -4.66 22.83
C GLY A 694 -22.48 -4.42 24.00
N MET A 695 -23.46 -3.55 23.84
CA MET A 695 -24.46 -3.27 24.86
C MET A 695 -25.31 -4.52 25.18
N GLU A 696 -25.80 -5.21 24.15
CA GLU A 696 -26.59 -6.43 24.31
C GLU A 696 -25.78 -7.56 24.98
N LEU A 697 -24.51 -7.72 24.62
CA LEU A 697 -23.60 -8.69 25.24
C LEU A 697 -23.39 -8.37 26.73
N GLY A 698 -23.11 -7.10 27.05
CA GLY A 698 -22.96 -6.66 28.44
C GLY A 698 -24.21 -6.95 29.28
N ARG A 699 -25.40 -6.69 28.74
CA ARG A 699 -26.68 -6.99 29.42
C ARG A 699 -26.85 -8.48 29.70
N ARG A 700 -26.58 -9.34 28.70
CA ARG A 700 -26.68 -10.80 28.83
C ARG A 700 -25.72 -11.35 29.88
N LEU A 701 -24.47 -10.88 29.88
CA LEU A 701 -23.48 -11.30 30.87
C LEU A 701 -23.81 -10.80 32.28
N VAL A 702 -24.31 -9.57 32.43
CA VAL A 702 -24.82 -9.09 33.74
C VAL A 702 -25.97 -9.97 34.23
N GLU A 703 -26.90 -10.32 33.35
CA GLU A 703 -28.05 -11.16 33.67
C GLU A 703 -27.62 -12.57 34.10
N SER A 704 -26.75 -13.22 33.34
CA SER A 704 -26.33 -14.60 33.60
C SER A 704 -25.30 -14.71 34.73
N GLN A 705 -24.33 -13.80 34.80
CA GLN A 705 -23.21 -13.88 35.75
C GLN A 705 -23.47 -13.12 37.05
N ARG A 706 -24.49 -12.27 37.09
CA ARG A 706 -24.87 -11.48 38.28
C ARG A 706 -23.72 -10.58 38.81
N ILE A 707 -22.87 -10.12 37.90
CA ILE A 707 -21.77 -9.19 38.17
C ILE A 707 -21.78 -8.04 37.15
N PRO A 708 -21.23 -6.86 37.50
CA PRO A 708 -20.97 -5.77 36.57
C PRO A 708 -20.04 -6.19 35.42
N ILE A 709 -20.27 -5.63 34.23
CA ILE A 709 -19.45 -5.88 33.03
C ILE A 709 -18.97 -4.54 32.47
N CYS A 710 -17.67 -4.42 32.22
CA CYS A 710 -17.08 -3.26 31.55
C CYS A 710 -16.64 -3.62 30.13
N LEU A 711 -17.06 -2.83 29.15
CA LEU A 711 -16.67 -2.99 27.75
C LEU A 711 -16.02 -1.70 27.27
N ILE A 712 -14.78 -1.76 26.78
CA ILE A 712 -14.13 -0.60 26.14
C ILE A 712 -14.07 -0.86 24.65
N ASN A 713 -14.86 -0.11 23.86
CA ASN A 713 -14.86 -0.21 22.42
C ASN A 713 -13.86 0.76 21.80
N GLY A 714 -12.86 0.26 21.07
CA GLY A 714 -11.87 1.05 20.32
C GLY A 714 -11.96 0.93 18.81
N ALA A 715 -13.01 0.27 18.30
CA ALA A 715 -13.20 0.06 16.88
C ALA A 715 -13.39 1.38 16.11
N VAL A 716 -13.05 1.36 14.82
CA VAL A 716 -13.17 2.53 13.93
C VAL A 716 -13.67 2.09 12.55
N GLY A 717 -14.74 2.70 12.05
CA GLY A 717 -15.33 2.33 10.77
C GLY A 717 -14.40 2.51 9.57
N GLY A 718 -14.49 1.62 8.57
CA GLY A 718 -13.78 1.75 7.29
C GLY A 718 -12.27 1.52 7.34
N THR A 719 -11.78 0.84 8.37
CA THR A 719 -10.33 0.64 8.57
C THR A 719 -9.88 -0.76 8.17
N ARG A 720 -8.69 -0.85 7.57
CA ARG A 720 -7.95 -2.10 7.36
C ARG A 720 -7.13 -2.49 8.57
N ILE A 721 -6.67 -3.74 8.63
CA ILE A 721 -5.88 -4.26 9.75
C ILE A 721 -4.51 -3.58 9.94
N ASP A 722 -3.88 -3.08 8.88
CA ASP A 722 -2.61 -2.32 8.95
C ASP A 722 -2.76 -1.00 9.73
N MET A 723 -3.97 -0.47 9.84
CA MET A 723 -4.25 0.77 10.57
C MET A 723 -4.43 0.56 12.08
N HIS A 724 -4.57 -0.69 12.53
CA HIS A 724 -4.75 -1.07 13.94
C HIS A 724 -3.43 -1.37 14.66
N GLN A 725 -2.30 -1.20 13.98
CA GLN A 725 -0.99 -1.51 14.54
C GLN A 725 -0.60 -0.54 15.66
N ARG A 726 0.16 -1.07 16.61
CA ARG A 726 0.72 -0.31 17.73
C ARG A 726 1.89 0.55 17.25
N ASP A 727 1.87 1.82 17.62
CA ASP A 727 3.03 2.69 17.48
C ASP A 727 4.09 2.29 18.52
N ALA A 728 5.27 1.86 18.06
CA ALA A 728 6.34 1.40 18.92
C ALA A 728 6.98 2.54 19.73
N ALA A 729 7.02 3.76 19.19
CA ALA A 729 7.66 4.92 19.80
C ALA A 729 6.74 5.63 20.81
N ASP A 730 5.46 5.78 20.47
CA ASP A 730 4.42 6.27 21.40
C ASP A 730 3.20 5.32 21.39
N PRO A 731 3.16 4.33 22.28
CA PRO A 731 2.07 3.35 22.35
C PRO A 731 0.69 3.96 22.60
N THR A 732 0.63 5.17 23.17
CA THR A 732 -0.61 5.90 23.50
C THR A 732 -0.85 7.08 22.56
N ASN A 733 -0.21 7.07 21.39
CA ASN A 733 -0.36 8.07 20.35
C ASN A 733 -1.83 8.20 19.96
N ALA A 734 -2.45 9.32 20.33
CA ALA A 734 -3.89 9.51 20.14
C ALA A 734 -4.28 9.77 18.67
N THR A 735 -3.30 9.90 17.77
CA THR A 735 -3.57 9.93 16.32
C THR A 735 -3.82 8.53 15.75
N THR A 736 -3.37 7.47 16.43
CA THR A 736 -3.55 6.08 16.00
C THR A 736 -4.76 5.43 16.68
N ILE A 737 -5.35 4.42 16.03
CA ILE A 737 -6.49 3.68 16.56
C ILE A 737 -6.09 2.93 17.84
N TYR A 738 -4.96 2.22 17.77
CA TYR A 738 -4.42 1.47 18.90
C TYR A 738 -4.12 2.39 20.09
N GLY A 739 -3.46 3.53 19.85
CA GLY A 739 -3.06 4.44 20.93
C GLY A 739 -4.22 5.10 21.65
N ARG A 740 -5.32 5.43 20.94
CA ARG A 740 -6.56 5.93 21.59
C ARG A 740 -7.19 4.88 22.49
N LEU A 741 -7.25 3.62 22.06
CA LEU A 741 -7.77 2.54 22.89
C LEU A 741 -6.87 2.31 24.12
N LEU A 742 -5.56 2.14 23.90
CA LEU A 742 -4.62 1.86 25.00
C LEU A 742 -4.62 2.97 26.04
N TRP A 743 -4.66 4.24 25.60
CA TRP A 743 -4.77 5.37 26.51
C TRP A 743 -6.02 5.26 27.39
N ARG A 744 -7.19 4.97 26.81
CA ARG A 744 -8.44 4.86 27.58
C ARG A 744 -8.39 3.72 28.59
N VAL A 745 -7.89 2.55 28.18
CA VAL A 745 -7.76 1.38 29.07
C VAL A 745 -6.80 1.68 30.24
N ARG A 746 -5.66 2.32 29.97
CA ARG A 746 -4.70 2.72 31.03
C ARG A 746 -5.25 3.81 31.93
N ALA A 747 -5.90 4.84 31.37
CA ALA A 747 -6.52 5.92 32.13
C ALA A 747 -7.68 5.41 33.01
N ALA A 748 -8.35 4.33 32.60
CA ALA A 748 -9.35 3.61 33.40
C ALA A 748 -8.73 2.71 34.48
N GLY A 749 -7.40 2.47 34.46
CA GLY A 749 -6.73 1.53 35.37
C GLY A 749 -7.07 0.06 35.08
N LEU A 750 -7.44 -0.27 33.83
CA LEU A 750 -7.95 -1.59 33.45
C LEU A 750 -6.98 -2.43 32.62
N ASP A 751 -5.79 -1.94 32.30
CA ASP A 751 -4.81 -2.65 31.45
C ASP A 751 -4.43 -4.05 31.98
N HIS A 752 -4.38 -4.22 33.30
CA HIS A 752 -4.22 -5.52 33.96
C HIS A 752 -5.55 -6.22 34.29
N GLY A 753 -6.69 -5.58 34.05
CA GLY A 753 -8.03 -6.11 34.32
C GLY A 753 -8.75 -6.70 33.10
N ILE A 754 -8.24 -6.47 31.87
CA ILE A 754 -8.85 -6.99 30.65
C ILE A 754 -8.70 -8.52 30.61
N ARG A 755 -9.83 -9.23 30.55
CA ARG A 755 -9.88 -10.70 30.49
C ARG A 755 -9.85 -11.26 29.07
N GLY A 756 -10.43 -10.54 28.12
CA GLY A 756 -10.52 -10.96 26.73
C GLY A 756 -10.73 -9.80 25.75
N ILE A 757 -10.45 -10.08 24.48
CA ILE A 757 -10.56 -9.11 23.38
C ILE A 757 -11.48 -9.68 22.32
N LEU A 758 -12.46 -8.88 21.92
CA LEU A 758 -13.47 -9.17 20.91
C LEU A 758 -13.10 -8.41 19.63
N TRP A 759 -12.87 -9.13 18.53
CA TRP A 759 -12.41 -8.57 17.27
C TRP A 759 -13.39 -8.84 16.13
N HIS A 760 -13.89 -7.78 15.50
CA HIS A 760 -14.63 -7.89 14.24
C HIS A 760 -14.07 -6.92 13.21
N GLN A 761 -13.33 -7.46 12.25
CA GLN A 761 -12.76 -6.67 11.17
C GLN A 761 -12.43 -7.56 9.97
N GLY A 762 -12.35 -6.95 8.79
CA GLY A 762 -11.83 -7.55 7.58
C GLY A 762 -12.51 -6.99 6.34
N GLU A 763 -13.67 -6.35 6.48
CA GLU A 763 -14.45 -5.93 5.32
C GLU A 763 -13.65 -4.99 4.41
N ASN A 764 -12.77 -4.15 4.98
CA ASN A 764 -11.89 -3.27 4.19
C ASN A 764 -10.61 -3.94 3.65
N ASP A 765 -10.26 -5.14 4.12
CA ASP A 765 -9.11 -5.93 3.64
C ASP A 765 -9.47 -6.90 2.51
N GLN A 766 -10.75 -6.93 2.12
CA GLN A 766 -11.21 -7.70 0.95
C GLN A 766 -10.70 -7.09 -0.36
N GLY A 767 -10.46 -5.77 -0.42
CA GLY A 767 -10.13 -5.06 -1.66
C GLY A 767 -8.66 -5.12 -2.07
N ALA A 768 -8.33 -4.44 -3.17
CA ALA A 768 -6.97 -4.30 -3.69
C ALA A 768 -6.17 -3.17 -2.99
N ASP A 769 -6.65 -2.66 -1.86
CA ASP A 769 -6.08 -1.49 -1.19
C ASP A 769 -5.02 -1.86 -0.14
N GLY A 770 -4.29 -2.96 -0.33
CA GLY A 770 -3.20 -3.37 0.55
C GLY A 770 -2.07 -2.34 0.59
N PRO A 771 -1.29 -2.26 1.68
CA PRO A 771 -0.24 -1.24 1.86
C PRO A 771 0.82 -1.19 0.75
N ASP A 772 1.11 -2.33 0.13
CA ASP A 772 2.10 -2.51 -0.95
C ASP A 772 1.46 -2.59 -2.35
N GLY A 773 0.21 -2.19 -2.49
CA GLY A 773 -0.55 -2.26 -3.75
C GLY A 773 -1.08 -3.66 -4.09
N THR A 774 -0.91 -4.65 -3.20
CA THR A 774 -1.54 -5.97 -3.31
C THR A 774 -2.93 -6.00 -2.67
N PHE A 775 -3.62 -7.15 -2.68
CA PHE A 775 -4.88 -7.30 -1.96
C PHE A 775 -4.68 -7.26 -0.44
N GLY A 776 -5.60 -6.64 0.30
CA GLY A 776 -5.50 -6.49 1.76
C GLY A 776 -5.32 -7.82 2.51
N PHE A 777 -5.90 -8.92 2.01
CA PHE A 777 -5.76 -10.23 2.62
C PHE A 777 -4.33 -10.80 2.63
N VAL A 778 -3.45 -10.33 1.73
CA VAL A 778 -2.08 -10.87 1.56
C VAL A 778 -1.27 -10.76 2.84
N HIS A 779 -1.41 -9.64 3.54
CA HIS A 779 -0.67 -9.33 4.78
C HIS A 779 -1.53 -9.47 6.04
N TYR A 780 -2.79 -9.87 5.91
CA TYR A 780 -3.74 -9.89 7.01
C TYR A 780 -3.25 -10.73 8.19
N ARG A 781 -2.70 -11.92 7.91
CA ARG A 781 -2.16 -12.81 8.95
C ARG A 781 -0.97 -12.18 9.69
N GLU A 782 -0.06 -11.55 8.96
CA GLU A 782 1.13 -10.91 9.55
C GLU A 782 0.72 -9.76 10.48
N TYR A 783 -0.15 -8.86 10.02
CA TYR A 783 -0.63 -7.74 10.81
C TYR A 783 -1.49 -8.17 11.99
N PHE A 784 -2.24 -9.28 11.88
CA PHE A 784 -2.95 -9.85 13.01
C PHE A 784 -1.98 -10.36 14.07
N ASP A 785 -0.93 -11.09 13.67
CA ASP A 785 0.07 -11.63 14.59
C ASP A 785 0.81 -10.50 15.34
N GLN A 786 1.18 -9.42 14.65
CA GLN A 786 1.82 -8.24 15.25
C GLN A 786 0.91 -7.52 16.26
N MET A 787 -0.36 -7.29 15.88
CA MET A 787 -1.35 -6.63 16.73
C MET A 787 -1.72 -7.49 17.95
N ALA A 788 -1.91 -8.80 17.79
CA ALA A 788 -2.17 -9.71 18.89
C ALA A 788 -0.98 -9.80 19.86
N GLY A 789 0.25 -9.74 19.34
CA GLY A 789 1.46 -9.63 20.14
C GLY A 789 1.49 -8.34 20.97
N SER A 790 1.11 -7.22 20.35
CA SER A 790 0.96 -5.92 21.00
C SER A 790 -0.09 -5.95 22.12
N TRP A 791 -1.25 -6.55 21.87
CA TRP A 791 -2.27 -6.77 22.91
C TRP A 791 -1.75 -7.61 24.06
N ARG A 792 -1.01 -8.69 23.79
CA ARG A 792 -0.43 -9.53 24.85
C ARG A 792 0.58 -8.76 25.71
N GLN A 793 1.29 -7.81 25.11
CA GLN A 793 2.23 -6.94 25.82
C GLN A 793 1.53 -5.91 26.71
N ASP A 794 0.52 -5.23 26.18
CA ASP A 794 -0.15 -4.12 26.88
C ASP A 794 -1.32 -4.58 27.78
N TYR A 795 -1.89 -5.76 27.52
CA TYR A 795 -3.00 -6.38 28.27
C TYR A 795 -2.59 -7.79 28.73
N PRO A 796 -1.70 -7.90 29.74
CA PRO A 796 -1.05 -9.16 30.10
C PRO A 796 -2.02 -10.27 30.54
N ASN A 797 -3.21 -9.90 31.01
CA ASN A 797 -4.23 -10.84 31.49
C ASN A 797 -5.34 -11.12 30.47
N ALA A 798 -5.22 -10.62 29.24
CA ALA A 798 -6.14 -10.95 28.15
C ALA A 798 -5.91 -12.41 27.72
N GLN A 799 -6.56 -13.34 28.40
CA GLN A 799 -6.33 -14.78 28.24
C GLN A 799 -6.91 -15.32 26.93
N ARG A 800 -7.98 -14.71 26.42
CA ARG A 800 -8.77 -15.21 25.27
C ARG A 800 -8.97 -14.14 24.20
N LEU A 801 -8.95 -14.57 22.95
CA LEU A 801 -9.31 -13.77 21.78
C LEU A 801 -10.58 -14.36 21.14
N HIS A 802 -11.57 -13.52 20.89
CA HIS A 802 -12.82 -13.92 20.26
C HIS A 802 -13.01 -13.12 18.98
N LEU A 803 -13.03 -13.81 17.84
CA LEU A 803 -13.07 -13.20 16.53
C LEU A 803 -14.38 -13.50 15.82
N PHE A 804 -14.72 -12.63 14.89
CA PHE A 804 -15.70 -12.94 13.86
C PHE A 804 -15.04 -13.21 12.50
N GLN A 805 -15.43 -14.29 11.82
CA GLN A 805 -15.20 -14.43 10.39
C GLN A 805 -16.31 -13.68 9.65
N ILE A 806 -15.92 -12.76 8.76
CA ILE A 806 -16.88 -11.95 7.99
C ILE A 806 -17.66 -12.83 7.01
N TRP A 807 -18.83 -12.36 6.58
CA TRP A 807 -19.62 -13.01 5.55
C TRP A 807 -19.12 -12.63 4.15
N PRO A 808 -19.43 -13.43 3.11
CA PRO A 808 -18.95 -13.19 1.76
C PRO A 808 -19.43 -11.85 1.19
N LYS A 809 -18.53 -11.13 0.51
CA LYS A 809 -18.77 -9.78 -0.07
C LYS A 809 -19.39 -8.77 0.90
N SER A 810 -19.04 -8.86 2.18
CA SER A 810 -19.40 -7.83 3.16
C SER A 810 -19.02 -6.42 2.65
N CYS A 811 -19.94 -5.46 2.72
CA CYS A 811 -19.76 -4.10 2.19
C CYS A 811 -19.37 -4.00 0.69
N ALA A 812 -19.56 -5.07 -0.11
CA ALA A 812 -19.21 -5.12 -1.54
C ALA A 812 -17.74 -4.78 -1.87
N MET A 813 -16.81 -5.00 -0.95
CA MET A 813 -15.39 -4.63 -1.11
C MET A 813 -14.54 -5.72 -1.80
N GLY A 814 -15.02 -6.96 -1.85
CA GLY A 814 -14.29 -8.08 -2.48
C GLY A 814 -14.27 -8.00 -4.01
N ILE A 815 -13.10 -8.25 -4.61
CA ILE A 815 -12.86 -8.23 -6.05
C ILE A 815 -12.34 -9.61 -6.48
N ASN A 816 -12.96 -10.23 -7.48
CA ASN A 816 -12.50 -11.50 -8.06
C ASN A 816 -12.24 -12.62 -7.03
N GLY A 817 -13.04 -12.69 -5.96
CA GLY A 817 -12.94 -13.71 -4.92
C GLY A 817 -11.86 -13.46 -3.85
N SER A 818 -11.26 -12.27 -3.82
CA SER A 818 -10.31 -11.86 -2.78
C SER A 818 -10.86 -11.98 -1.35
N ASP A 819 -12.17 -11.77 -1.16
CA ASP A 819 -12.84 -11.94 0.12
C ASP A 819 -12.90 -13.40 0.58
N ASN A 820 -12.92 -14.35 -0.35
CA ASN A 820 -12.83 -15.77 -0.03
C ASN A 820 -11.45 -16.11 0.58
N TYR A 821 -10.37 -15.49 0.09
CA TYR A 821 -9.02 -15.65 0.66
C TYR A 821 -8.91 -15.02 2.03
N LEU A 822 -9.48 -13.83 2.23
CA LEU A 822 -9.51 -13.19 3.54
C LEU A 822 -10.22 -14.04 4.60
N ARG A 823 -11.41 -14.57 4.28
CA ARG A 823 -12.15 -15.44 5.19
C ARG A 823 -11.35 -16.69 5.56
N GLU A 824 -10.61 -17.25 4.61
CA GLU A 824 -9.69 -18.37 4.87
C GLU A 824 -8.56 -17.97 5.82
N GLU A 825 -7.97 -16.79 5.68
CA GLU A 825 -6.98 -16.29 6.65
C GLU A 825 -7.59 -16.12 8.05
N GLN A 826 -8.81 -15.58 8.16
CA GLN A 826 -9.54 -15.49 9.43
C GLN A 826 -9.83 -16.87 10.05
N ARG A 827 -10.20 -17.87 9.24
CA ARG A 827 -10.44 -19.24 9.70
C ARG A 827 -9.19 -19.86 10.30
N LYS A 828 -8.05 -19.74 9.60
CA LYS A 828 -6.77 -20.31 10.03
C LYS A 828 -6.29 -19.76 11.37
N LEU A 829 -6.75 -18.58 11.78
CA LEU A 829 -6.43 -18.03 13.11
C LEU A 829 -6.88 -18.98 14.23
N LYS A 830 -8.04 -19.65 14.09
CA LYS A 830 -8.56 -20.62 15.09
C LYS A 830 -7.58 -21.76 15.35
N THR A 831 -6.95 -22.28 14.30
CA THR A 831 -5.98 -23.38 14.41
C THR A 831 -4.59 -22.93 14.81
N ALA A 832 -4.24 -21.67 14.52
CA ALA A 832 -2.90 -21.17 14.75
C ALA A 832 -2.68 -20.67 16.18
N TYR A 833 -3.73 -20.27 16.90
CA TYR A 833 -3.65 -19.72 18.26
C TYR A 833 -4.18 -20.71 19.29
N ALA A 834 -3.53 -20.78 20.46
CA ALA A 834 -3.94 -21.72 21.52
C ALA A 834 -5.26 -21.33 22.21
N HIS A 835 -5.58 -20.04 22.25
CA HIS A 835 -6.70 -19.50 23.03
C HIS A 835 -7.51 -18.47 22.21
N LEU A 836 -7.84 -18.84 20.98
CA LEU A 836 -8.62 -18.02 20.04
C LEU A 836 -9.77 -18.84 19.45
N ASP A 837 -10.97 -18.26 19.48
CA ASP A 837 -12.13 -18.80 18.78
C ASP A 837 -12.61 -17.84 17.69
N VAL A 838 -13.15 -18.41 16.62
CA VAL A 838 -13.72 -17.68 15.49
C VAL A 838 -15.19 -18.05 15.36
N MET A 839 -16.06 -17.04 15.41
CA MET A 839 -17.50 -17.14 15.22
C MET A 839 -17.87 -16.61 13.82
N PRO A 840 -18.67 -17.31 13.01
CA PRO A 840 -19.11 -16.77 11.74
C PRO A 840 -20.17 -15.70 11.97
N THR A 841 -20.19 -14.68 11.11
CA THR A 841 -21.37 -13.82 10.94
C THR A 841 -22.37 -14.38 9.91
N LEU A 842 -22.13 -15.59 9.39
CA LEU A 842 -23.08 -16.33 8.59
C LEU A 842 -24.31 -16.72 9.40
N GLY A 843 -25.46 -16.85 8.75
CA GLY A 843 -26.70 -17.30 9.37
C GLY A 843 -27.39 -16.24 10.23
N ILE A 844 -26.81 -15.05 10.38
CA ILE A 844 -27.42 -13.94 11.12
C ILE A 844 -28.66 -13.42 10.38
N ARG A 845 -29.79 -13.43 11.07
CA ARG A 845 -31.10 -13.01 10.55
C ARG A 845 -31.72 -11.96 11.47
N PRO A 846 -32.23 -10.84 10.92
CA PRO A 846 -32.16 -10.44 9.50
C PRO A 846 -30.70 -10.17 9.04
N PRO A 847 -30.38 -10.42 7.76
CA PRO A 847 -29.03 -10.23 7.24
C PRO A 847 -28.65 -8.75 7.16
N GLY A 848 -27.35 -8.49 7.17
CA GLY A 848 -26.78 -7.16 6.90
C GLY A 848 -26.43 -6.95 5.43
N GLY A 849 -26.28 -5.69 5.03
CA GLY A 849 -25.71 -5.29 3.73
C GLY A 849 -24.21 -5.00 3.85
N CYS A 850 -23.88 -3.79 4.33
CA CYS A 850 -22.56 -3.47 4.89
C CYS A 850 -22.59 -3.51 6.43
N HIS A 851 -23.68 -3.01 7.03
CA HIS A 851 -23.96 -3.08 8.46
C HIS A 851 -25.23 -3.88 8.73
N PHE A 852 -25.37 -4.39 9.95
CA PHE A 852 -26.56 -5.13 10.38
C PHE A 852 -27.59 -4.20 11.01
N PRO A 853 -28.89 -4.49 10.85
CA PRO A 853 -29.90 -3.84 11.68
C PRO A 853 -29.77 -4.28 13.16
N ALA A 854 -30.44 -3.56 14.05
CA ALA A 854 -30.46 -3.84 15.50
C ALA A 854 -30.69 -5.31 15.86
N ALA A 855 -31.70 -5.96 15.25
CA ALA A 855 -31.97 -7.38 15.48
C ALA A 855 -30.83 -8.32 15.01
N GLY A 856 -30.13 -7.96 13.92
CA GLY A 856 -28.96 -8.70 13.47
C GLY A 856 -27.78 -8.55 14.44
N TYR A 857 -27.52 -7.34 14.94
CA TYR A 857 -26.51 -7.13 15.98
C TYR A 857 -26.86 -7.81 17.32
N ALA A 858 -28.15 -7.96 17.65
CA ALA A 858 -28.54 -8.75 18.82
C ALA A 858 -28.09 -10.22 18.70
N GLU A 859 -28.12 -10.79 17.49
CA GLU A 859 -27.64 -12.16 17.25
C GLU A 859 -26.10 -12.27 17.39
N PHE A 860 -25.32 -11.22 17.09
CA PHE A 860 -23.87 -11.21 17.40
C PHE A 860 -23.63 -11.47 18.89
N ALA A 861 -24.34 -10.72 19.75
CA ALA A 861 -24.22 -10.85 21.20
C ALA A 861 -24.66 -12.23 21.69
N LYS A 862 -25.76 -12.76 21.13
CA LYS A 862 -26.27 -14.10 21.46
C LYS A 862 -25.30 -15.21 21.08
N LEU A 863 -24.61 -15.11 19.94
CA LEU A 863 -23.57 -16.06 19.54
C LEU A 863 -22.34 -16.00 20.45
N MET A 864 -21.95 -14.79 20.86
CA MET A 864 -20.74 -14.57 21.65
C MET A 864 -20.89 -14.89 23.14
N THR A 865 -22.08 -14.70 23.70
CA THR A 865 -22.37 -14.93 25.13
C THR A 865 -21.93 -16.32 25.62
N PRO A 866 -22.39 -17.45 25.02
CA PRO A 866 -22.03 -18.77 25.52
C PRO A 866 -20.54 -19.10 25.34
N LEU A 867 -19.88 -18.47 24.36
CA LEU A 867 -18.43 -18.62 24.15
C LEU A 867 -17.63 -17.96 25.27
N ILE A 868 -18.02 -16.75 25.68
CA ILE A 868 -17.42 -16.04 26.81
C ILE A 868 -17.71 -16.78 28.13
N GLU A 869 -18.92 -17.31 28.30
CA GLU A 869 -19.32 -18.11 29.46
C GLU A 869 -18.48 -19.37 29.64
N ARG A 870 -18.23 -20.10 28.55
CA ARG A 870 -17.31 -21.25 28.52
C ARG A 870 -15.91 -20.84 28.97
N ASP A 871 -15.39 -19.74 28.44
CA ASP A 871 -13.97 -19.40 28.54
C ASP A 871 -13.58 -18.63 29.80
N HIS A 872 -14.51 -17.85 30.37
CA HIS A 872 -14.22 -16.97 31.51
C HIS A 872 -15.01 -17.32 32.78
N TYR A 873 -16.09 -18.09 32.65
CA TYR A 873 -17.01 -18.39 33.77
C TYR A 873 -17.13 -19.88 34.07
N GLY A 874 -16.31 -20.73 33.43
CA GLY A 874 -16.18 -22.14 33.79
C GLY A 874 -17.43 -22.98 33.50
N VAL A 875 -18.28 -22.54 32.56
CA VAL A 875 -19.46 -23.30 32.15
C VAL A 875 -19.00 -24.51 31.32
N LYS A 876 -18.97 -25.69 31.97
CA LYS A 876 -18.39 -26.94 31.43
C LYS A 876 -19.38 -27.84 30.68
N ASN A 877 -20.69 -27.56 30.72
CA ASN A 877 -21.75 -28.43 30.22
C ASN A 877 -22.58 -27.80 29.09
N VAL A 878 -21.95 -27.05 28.19
CA VAL A 878 -22.65 -26.54 26.99
C VAL A 878 -22.35 -27.48 25.82
N GLN A 879 -23.39 -27.90 25.10
CA GLN A 879 -23.26 -28.42 23.73
C GLN A 879 -22.30 -27.50 22.96
N THR A 880 -21.42 -28.05 22.10
CA THR A 880 -20.33 -27.27 21.48
C THR A 880 -20.80 -25.90 21.00
N VAL A 881 -20.24 -24.82 21.55
CA VAL A 881 -20.70 -23.43 21.34
C VAL A 881 -19.90 -22.67 20.27
N SER A 882 -18.88 -23.32 19.70
CA SER A 882 -18.06 -22.78 18.62
C SER A 882 -18.57 -23.27 17.27
N ALA A 883 -18.21 -22.55 16.21
CA ALA A 883 -18.56 -22.95 14.85
C ALA A 883 -17.71 -24.13 14.35
N PRO A 884 -18.30 -25.04 13.55
CA PRO A 884 -17.55 -26.13 12.93
C PRO A 884 -16.41 -25.59 12.08
N ASN A 885 -15.22 -26.15 12.24
CA ASN A 885 -14.03 -25.83 11.46
C ASN A 885 -13.48 -27.08 10.79
N ILE A 886 -13.09 -26.94 9.54
CA ILE A 886 -12.49 -28.05 8.78
C ILE A 886 -11.04 -28.30 9.25
N LEU A 887 -10.72 -29.59 9.45
CA LEU A 887 -9.41 -30.08 9.89
C LEU A 887 -8.61 -30.67 8.73
N SER A 888 -9.22 -31.54 7.93
CA SER A 888 -8.57 -32.20 6.80
C SER A 888 -9.56 -32.54 5.68
N VAL A 889 -9.00 -32.76 4.49
CA VAL A 889 -9.71 -33.30 3.34
C VAL A 889 -8.87 -34.39 2.72
N GLU A 890 -9.46 -35.57 2.53
CA GLU A 890 -8.76 -36.78 2.08
C GLU A 890 -9.55 -37.45 0.94
N ARG A 891 -8.85 -38.08 0.01
CA ARG A 891 -9.48 -38.94 -1.00
C ARG A 891 -9.94 -40.27 -0.39
N VAL A 892 -11.04 -40.82 -0.89
CA VAL A 892 -11.51 -42.16 -0.49
C VAL A 892 -10.80 -43.25 -1.30
N GLY A 893 -9.63 -43.69 -0.84
CA GLY A 893 -8.92 -44.84 -1.44
C GLY A 893 -8.75 -44.74 -2.96
N ASP A 894 -8.92 -45.86 -3.68
CA ASP A 894 -8.81 -45.90 -5.14
C ASP A 894 -10.04 -45.35 -5.88
N LYS A 895 -11.08 -44.86 -5.17
CA LYS A 895 -12.29 -44.32 -5.79
C LYS A 895 -12.08 -42.85 -6.14
N PRO A 896 -12.02 -42.49 -7.43
CA PRO A 896 -11.71 -41.13 -7.84
C PRO A 896 -12.86 -40.15 -7.54
N ASP A 897 -14.07 -40.66 -7.29
CA ASP A 897 -15.34 -39.91 -7.25
C ASP A 897 -15.82 -39.52 -5.84
N ALA A 898 -14.96 -39.57 -4.82
CA ALA A 898 -15.35 -39.13 -3.47
C ALA A 898 -14.20 -38.51 -2.67
N VAL A 899 -14.56 -37.53 -1.83
CA VAL A 899 -13.66 -36.90 -0.85
C VAL A 899 -14.32 -36.87 0.52
N VAL A 900 -13.49 -36.99 1.56
CA VAL A 900 -13.90 -36.96 2.97
C VAL A 900 -13.36 -35.70 3.62
N LEU A 901 -14.26 -34.90 4.18
CA LEU A 901 -13.94 -33.72 4.95
C LEU A 901 -14.12 -34.07 6.44
N THR A 902 -13.08 -33.83 7.24
CA THR A 902 -13.13 -34.01 8.70
C THR A 902 -13.24 -32.65 9.37
N PHE A 903 -14.24 -32.47 10.23
CA PHE A 903 -14.46 -31.27 11.05
C PHE A 903 -14.06 -31.52 12.50
N ASP A 904 -13.89 -30.43 13.27
CA ASP A 904 -13.65 -30.49 14.72
C ASP A 904 -14.88 -30.89 15.55
N GLN A 905 -16.05 -30.94 14.92
CA GLN A 905 -17.33 -31.28 15.56
C GLN A 905 -18.34 -31.79 14.53
N PRO A 906 -19.47 -32.38 14.97
CA PRO A 906 -20.48 -32.89 14.06
C PRO A 906 -21.11 -31.83 13.15
N VAL A 907 -21.28 -32.17 11.87
CA VAL A 907 -21.94 -31.35 10.84
C VAL A 907 -23.17 -32.05 10.27
N VAL A 908 -24.07 -31.28 9.68
CA VAL A 908 -25.33 -31.76 9.09
C VAL A 908 -25.31 -31.52 7.59
N TRP A 909 -25.44 -32.61 6.82
CA TRP A 909 -25.53 -32.55 5.37
C TRP A 909 -26.96 -32.28 4.89
N SER A 910 -27.09 -31.52 3.80
CA SER A 910 -28.31 -31.36 3.01
C SER A 910 -27.94 -31.37 1.53
N ASP A 911 -28.71 -32.08 0.70
CA ASP A 911 -28.43 -32.17 -0.75
C ASP A 911 -28.50 -30.81 -1.47
N GLY A 912 -29.17 -29.82 -0.85
CA GLY A 912 -29.16 -28.43 -1.32
C GLY A 912 -27.79 -27.75 -1.26
N LEU A 913 -26.78 -28.35 -0.61
CA LEU A 913 -25.43 -27.79 -0.46
C LEU A 913 -24.48 -28.18 -1.60
N THR A 914 -24.89 -29.03 -2.54
CA THR A 914 -24.05 -29.51 -3.65
C THR A 914 -23.40 -28.38 -4.45
N SER A 915 -24.09 -27.26 -4.65
CA SER A 915 -23.56 -26.09 -5.37
C SER A 915 -22.62 -25.20 -4.55
N GLU A 916 -22.50 -25.43 -3.24
CA GLU A 916 -21.73 -24.56 -2.34
C GLU A 916 -20.27 -25.01 -2.19
N PHE A 917 -19.88 -26.13 -2.81
CA PHE A 917 -18.50 -26.61 -2.86
C PHE A 917 -17.93 -26.50 -4.26
N SER A 918 -16.70 -26.00 -4.36
CA SER A 918 -15.98 -25.88 -5.63
C SER A 918 -14.55 -26.41 -5.50
N PHE A 919 -13.97 -26.80 -6.64
CA PHE A 919 -12.64 -27.37 -6.72
C PHE A 919 -11.73 -26.53 -7.60
N GLU A 920 -10.46 -26.43 -7.21
CA GLU A 920 -9.43 -25.70 -7.94
C GLU A 920 -8.15 -26.54 -8.01
N VAL A 921 -7.42 -26.42 -9.13
CA VAL A 921 -6.14 -27.10 -9.36
C VAL A 921 -4.99 -26.11 -9.40
N GLY A 922 -3.88 -26.45 -8.75
CA GLY A 922 -2.65 -25.67 -8.75
C GLY A 922 -2.31 -25.06 -7.39
N THR A 923 -1.33 -24.16 -7.38
CA THR A 923 -0.78 -23.56 -6.17
C THR A 923 -0.90 -22.04 -6.18
N GLY A 924 -0.93 -21.43 -4.99
CA GLY A 924 -0.98 -19.97 -4.84
C GLY A 924 -2.23 -19.32 -5.43
N LEU A 925 -2.09 -18.07 -5.90
CA LEU A 925 -3.19 -17.30 -6.48
C LEU A 925 -3.48 -17.66 -7.95
N ALA A 926 -2.61 -18.44 -8.60
CA ALA A 926 -2.75 -18.82 -10.02
C ALA A 926 -3.60 -20.08 -10.25
N ARG A 927 -4.42 -20.45 -9.28
CA ARG A 927 -5.26 -21.68 -9.32
C ARG A 927 -6.33 -21.58 -10.41
N GLN A 928 -6.55 -22.70 -11.09
CA GLN A 928 -7.57 -22.81 -12.14
C GLN A 928 -8.82 -23.51 -11.61
N PRO A 929 -10.03 -22.99 -11.88
CA PRO A 929 -11.27 -23.69 -11.54
C PRO A 929 -11.34 -25.06 -12.19
N SER A 930 -11.84 -26.05 -11.45
CA SER A 930 -12.12 -27.40 -11.96
C SER A 930 -13.57 -27.52 -12.43
N SER A 931 -13.82 -28.37 -13.43
CA SER A 931 -15.17 -28.71 -13.88
C SER A 931 -15.91 -29.68 -12.95
N VAL A 932 -15.17 -30.36 -12.07
CA VAL A 932 -15.72 -31.36 -11.13
C VAL A 932 -16.71 -30.72 -10.18
N LYS A 933 -17.86 -31.37 -9.98
CA LYS A 933 -18.93 -30.89 -9.09
C LYS A 933 -19.24 -31.91 -8.01
N VAL A 934 -19.81 -31.46 -6.90
CA VAL A 934 -20.43 -32.34 -5.92
C VAL A 934 -21.81 -32.74 -6.42
N VAL A 935 -22.10 -34.04 -6.46
CA VAL A 935 -23.38 -34.63 -6.90
C VAL A 935 -24.22 -35.19 -5.75
N GLY A 936 -23.65 -35.22 -4.55
CA GLY A 936 -24.35 -35.59 -3.31
C GLY A 936 -23.38 -35.75 -2.16
N GLY A 937 -23.90 -36.05 -0.97
CA GLY A 937 -23.05 -36.25 0.19
C GLY A 937 -23.77 -36.97 1.33
N SER A 938 -23.03 -37.22 2.40
CA SER A 938 -23.56 -37.75 3.65
C SER A 938 -22.66 -37.33 4.81
N ALA A 939 -23.24 -36.91 5.92
CA ALA A 939 -22.51 -36.61 7.14
C ALA A 939 -22.74 -37.71 8.19
N GLN A 940 -21.67 -38.14 8.85
CA GLN A 940 -21.71 -39.03 10.01
C GLN A 940 -20.79 -38.46 11.10
N GLY A 941 -21.38 -37.95 12.18
CA GLY A 941 -20.61 -37.24 13.20
C GLY A 941 -19.87 -36.06 12.59
N ALA A 942 -18.56 -35.98 12.82
CA ALA A 942 -17.69 -34.91 12.33
C ALA A 942 -17.17 -35.11 10.89
N THR A 943 -17.59 -36.20 10.23
CA THR A 943 -17.11 -36.57 8.91
C THR A 943 -18.18 -36.29 7.86
N LEU A 944 -17.84 -35.53 6.82
CA LEU A 944 -18.68 -35.27 5.65
C LEU A 944 -18.04 -35.91 4.41
N THR A 945 -18.72 -36.90 3.85
CA THR A 945 -18.32 -37.53 2.57
C THR A 945 -19.07 -36.86 1.43
N LEU A 946 -18.35 -36.30 0.47
CA LEU A 946 -18.89 -35.71 -0.75
C LEU A 946 -18.67 -36.66 -1.92
N ARG A 947 -19.73 -36.97 -2.65
CA ARG A 947 -19.68 -37.68 -3.94
C ARG A 947 -19.51 -36.66 -5.07
N LEU A 948 -18.63 -36.97 -6.01
CA LEU A 948 -18.20 -36.10 -7.09
C LEU A 948 -18.74 -36.59 -8.43
N SER A 949 -18.87 -35.69 -9.39
CA SER A 949 -19.29 -36.03 -10.75
C SER A 949 -18.25 -36.90 -11.47
N GLU A 950 -16.98 -36.75 -11.12
CA GLU A 950 -15.83 -37.45 -11.71
C GLU A 950 -14.59 -37.32 -10.80
N GLY A 951 -13.46 -37.86 -11.27
CA GLY A 951 -12.18 -37.85 -10.58
C GLY A 951 -11.51 -36.49 -10.43
N LEU A 952 -10.91 -36.22 -9.26
CA LEU A 952 -10.12 -35.00 -9.05
C LEU A 952 -8.64 -35.17 -9.40
N PRO A 953 -8.04 -34.25 -10.18
CA PRO A 953 -6.59 -34.23 -10.45
C PRO A 953 -5.75 -34.16 -9.17
N VAL A 954 -4.52 -34.71 -9.19
CA VAL A 954 -3.53 -34.52 -8.11
C VAL A 954 -3.21 -33.03 -7.94
N GLY A 955 -3.11 -32.58 -6.69
CA GLY A 955 -2.94 -31.16 -6.38
C GLY A 955 -4.23 -30.35 -6.43
N SER A 956 -5.40 -31.02 -6.43
CA SER A 956 -6.69 -30.36 -6.24
C SER A 956 -6.87 -29.85 -4.82
N SER A 957 -7.67 -28.80 -4.71
CA SER A 957 -8.10 -28.21 -3.45
C SER A 957 -9.60 -27.93 -3.48
N ILE A 958 -10.24 -27.88 -2.32
CA ILE A 958 -11.67 -27.64 -2.17
C ILE A 958 -11.92 -26.29 -1.48
N SER A 959 -12.97 -25.61 -1.91
CA SER A 959 -13.51 -24.41 -1.26
C SER A 959 -14.97 -24.64 -0.88
N TYR A 960 -15.40 -24.02 0.21
CA TYR A 960 -16.79 -23.98 0.63
C TYR A 960 -17.26 -22.52 0.70
N LEU A 961 -18.35 -22.26 -0.02
CA LEU A 961 -19.11 -21.02 -0.03
C LEU A 961 -18.35 -19.86 -0.70
N ASP A 962 -18.36 -19.88 -2.04
CA ASP A 962 -17.82 -18.82 -2.89
C ASP A 962 -18.74 -17.58 -2.88
N SER A 963 -18.15 -16.41 -2.62
CA SER A 963 -18.85 -15.13 -2.58
C SER A 963 -19.57 -14.73 -3.86
N LYS A 964 -19.27 -15.37 -4.99
CA LYS A 964 -19.98 -15.12 -6.25
C LYS A 964 -21.44 -15.59 -6.24
N ASN A 965 -21.76 -16.73 -5.61
CA ASN A 965 -23.03 -17.44 -5.83
C ASN A 965 -23.73 -17.97 -4.54
N TRP A 966 -23.29 -17.53 -3.36
CA TRP A 966 -23.77 -18.06 -2.08
C TRP A 966 -25.19 -17.63 -1.67
N SER A 967 -25.77 -18.31 -0.68
CA SER A 967 -27.03 -17.94 -0.02
C SER A 967 -27.01 -18.18 1.49
N GLN A 968 -27.66 -17.30 2.26
CA GLN A 968 -27.93 -17.47 3.69
C GLN A 968 -28.80 -18.70 4.01
N ASP A 969 -29.55 -19.22 3.03
CA ASP A 969 -30.43 -20.38 3.20
C ASP A 969 -29.74 -21.71 2.92
N ARG A 970 -28.51 -21.67 2.38
CA ARG A 970 -27.73 -22.86 1.99
C ARG A 970 -26.37 -22.85 2.70
N LEU A 971 -26.41 -23.15 3.98
CA LEU A 971 -25.24 -23.20 4.84
C LEU A 971 -25.04 -24.63 5.36
N LEU A 972 -23.80 -25.12 5.32
CA LEU A 972 -23.38 -26.28 6.09
C LEU A 972 -23.48 -25.92 7.58
N MET A 973 -24.34 -26.64 8.31
CA MET A 973 -24.60 -26.39 9.72
C MET A 973 -23.88 -27.42 10.59
N GLY A 974 -23.44 -27.01 11.78
CA GLY A 974 -23.08 -27.93 12.85
C GLY A 974 -24.32 -28.57 13.48
N ALA A 975 -24.17 -29.72 14.13
CA ALA A 975 -25.25 -30.31 14.94
C ALA A 975 -25.64 -29.42 16.14
N ASN A 976 -24.81 -28.41 16.46
CA ASN A 976 -25.09 -27.35 17.43
C ASN A 976 -25.92 -26.18 16.86
N GLY A 977 -26.32 -26.23 15.59
CA GLY A 977 -27.11 -25.18 14.94
C GLY A 977 -26.31 -23.95 14.50
N LEU A 978 -24.97 -23.97 14.60
CA LEU A 978 -24.11 -22.90 14.12
C LEU A 978 -23.62 -23.19 12.69
N PRO A 979 -23.56 -22.20 11.78
CA PRO A 979 -22.93 -22.39 10.48
C PRO A 979 -21.46 -22.76 10.60
N ALA A 980 -20.98 -23.63 9.70
CA ALA A 980 -19.56 -23.93 9.58
C ALA A 980 -18.78 -22.70 9.09
N LEU A 981 -17.54 -22.55 9.57
CA LEU A 981 -16.61 -21.55 9.04
C LEU A 981 -16.34 -21.84 7.56
N THR A 982 -16.28 -20.77 6.78
CA THR A 982 -15.98 -20.88 5.36
C THR A 982 -14.50 -21.06 5.12
N PHE A 983 -14.15 -21.77 4.05
CA PHE A 983 -12.77 -22.10 3.73
C PHE A 983 -12.52 -22.03 2.23
N ARG A 984 -11.28 -21.70 1.87
CA ARG A 984 -10.86 -21.58 0.47
C ARG A 984 -9.57 -22.36 0.20
N SER A 985 -9.58 -23.09 -0.91
CA SER A 985 -8.43 -23.82 -1.45
C SER A 985 -7.76 -24.73 -0.41
N VAL A 986 -8.55 -25.43 0.41
CA VAL A 986 -8.06 -26.42 1.37
C VAL A 986 -7.49 -27.62 0.58
N PRO A 987 -6.22 -27.99 0.78
CA PRO A 987 -5.60 -29.09 0.03
C PRO A 987 -6.29 -30.42 0.28
N ILE A 988 -6.51 -31.18 -0.81
CA ILE A 988 -7.02 -32.56 -0.75
C ILE A 988 -5.81 -33.49 -0.73
N ARG A 989 -5.69 -34.29 0.33
CA ARG A 989 -4.58 -35.23 0.52
C ARG A 989 -4.86 -36.59 -0.11
#